data_AF-A0A536E007-F1
#
_entry.id   AF-A0A536E007-F1
#
_cell.length_a   1.000
_cell.length_b   1.000
_cell.length_c   1.000
_cell.angle_alpha   90.00
_cell.angle_beta   90.00
_cell.angle_gamma   90.00
#
_symmetry.space_group_name_H-M   'P 1'
#
loop_
_entity.id
_entity.type
_entity.pdbx_description
1 polymer ?
#
loop_
_entity_poly.entity_id
_entity_poly.type
_entity_poly.pdbx_seq_one_letter_code
_entity_poly.pdbx_strand_id
1 'polypeptide(L)'
;MAGLIYSAARNSVVRGAIADYGALDGPGGVVTGRGMSAEEVDQIIATTADDMNFVTPIDYTARTGFPVPTERYPASEGWDPFFGYGRVNADRMVRAVAQNKIPPEADLTSPKWFATIDPDSGPVQIQGTVAARRAAKYSYAVKWGVWSWRDTNSAPSYVTNGVTLAATGDQTAPFTGTLATIDPAAIAAALAAVNGPPGATSGPAVDPATGRGDHENRQFPDKFGIIVQLQVTAKDASGTPLLNIDGRPLTGIGTKNFNFHHDPALFSGFPIDLQGDGAASPRFADLDNDGQDELIVATSNGEVHAYEAGGGEVQGWPVHTCDAQLNYGAPAYGTAEITKASDGKIHAAALRSATVGDINRDGDLEVAVGDFQGCVSVFDRFGNLMPGFPVRPNPYYSSVQRPNREAGFYAANPALVPGDYPGPGALPNSPDIVPDLVNRKDKMNRTIWWFLAAPTFANIYTGGPNPDHLEILAGNADRHLYAFQSDGKPVPGWPVILRDPAKLGASDSIDPVTHRLRENDAADRFNGAKVIMSPAVGDIEGDGTVDVIATVNEQYREPVNTDDSAVPNVLAATGSDAGNNRIYALFPDGSLHGSGPSNPAKHPNDNAYKPGWPARIGSLTLELLPVVGDGPDGAPVLANVNGGNDLEVGILGTAGPAYILNSAGDSIYGKDPSGNDRTLLIDAPGAGANSADTPAVPAVGGGIFADLHGTGQLSFAAPTAGLGKLLDVVLPEDQLVSDNHLSVWELGGTRSQIPAYPREVNDLQFVSTSAAADIDGDGLQELLNGSAYSDLHALNAAGAEPGLTTLAANGWPKFTGGWTVGPPAVGDFDGDGQRDVAHSIREGRLFVWRGNGAGVCAPASWPEYGHDGWNTNNYETDAQRPRVITDLTLAGATVSGGQTNVTVRWTAPGDDGTCGQAQRYEVRHSSSPISAQNFAQATLVAGAPTPGASGTQQQITFSVPGGTRYFAVRAVDDAGNPAAVSNNVSVADSDADGVFDSNDACPGTPTGATVDASGCSQAQVDSDLDGVCNPGASSSFCTGSDNCPAVANPTQSDIDGDGIGDACDPDRDGDGVPNASDNCPNDANPAQIDSDGDGFGDVCDHDVRVSKFSTGGRDLALGANGSVDRQVLARCQSVSPHTDIVRCTVEIVGLPSGCTAQNLDTGLTVSAPGGLVMDNTATYAPGQERKFDFKLRIACSPRPPQTAIALIARAD
;
A
#
# COMPACT_ATOMS: atom_id res chain seq x y z
N MET A 1 20.04 30.40 -17.17
CA MET A 1 20.00 30.11 -18.62
C MET A 1 18.68 30.48 -19.26
N ALA A 2 17.54 29.96 -18.79
CA ALA A 2 16.21 30.30 -19.31
C ALA A 2 15.93 31.80 -19.49
N GLY A 3 16.39 32.66 -18.56
CA GLY A 3 16.25 34.12 -18.69
C GLY A 3 16.99 34.75 -19.90
N LEU A 4 18.12 34.19 -20.33
CA LEU A 4 18.85 34.64 -21.53
C LEU A 4 18.10 34.25 -22.80
N ILE A 5 17.60 33.00 -22.86
CA ILE A 5 16.78 32.49 -23.96
C ILE A 5 15.51 33.32 -24.07
N TYR A 6 14.81 33.55 -22.96
CA TYR A 6 13.61 34.37 -22.90
C TYR A 6 13.87 35.80 -23.39
N SER A 7 14.97 36.44 -22.96
CA SER A 7 15.35 37.78 -23.42
C SER A 7 15.63 37.81 -24.93
N ALA A 8 16.36 36.82 -25.45
CA ALA A 8 16.64 36.67 -26.89
C ALA A 8 15.35 36.41 -27.70
N ALA A 9 14.45 35.58 -27.18
CA ALA A 9 13.15 35.27 -27.77
C ALA A 9 12.29 36.54 -27.82
N ARG A 10 12.16 37.27 -26.70
CA ARG A 10 11.44 38.56 -26.66
C ARG A 10 11.98 39.55 -27.68
N ASN A 11 13.31 39.69 -27.78
CA ASN A 11 13.93 40.56 -28.78
C ASN A 11 13.69 40.08 -30.22
N SER A 12 13.49 38.77 -30.42
CA SER A 12 13.18 38.18 -31.72
C SER A 12 11.69 38.35 -32.07
N VAL A 13 10.79 38.32 -31.09
CA VAL A 13 9.37 38.70 -31.22
C VAL A 13 9.25 40.15 -31.66
N VAL A 14 9.93 41.07 -30.96
CA VAL A 14 9.94 42.51 -31.30
C VAL A 14 10.47 42.75 -32.72
N ARG A 15 11.38 41.90 -33.20
CA ARG A 15 11.94 41.95 -34.56
C ARG A 15 11.09 41.22 -35.61
N GLY A 16 9.99 40.58 -35.22
CA GLY A 16 9.13 39.79 -36.11
C GLY A 16 9.78 38.49 -36.63
N ALA A 17 10.88 38.04 -36.02
CA ALA A 17 11.57 36.80 -36.42
C ALA A 17 10.89 35.54 -35.85
N ILE A 18 10.24 35.68 -34.68
CA ILE A 18 9.30 34.74 -34.08
C ILE A 18 8.05 35.55 -33.67
N ALA A 19 6.91 34.94 -33.34
CA ALA A 19 5.77 35.68 -32.79
C ALA A 19 5.43 35.20 -31.37
N ASP A 20 4.46 35.90 -30.78
CA ASP A 20 4.09 35.77 -29.38
C ASP A 20 3.40 34.41 -29.10
N TYR A 21 3.70 33.81 -27.95
CA TYR A 21 3.21 32.49 -27.55
C TYR A 21 1.69 32.49 -27.31
N GLY A 22 1.14 33.57 -26.74
CA GLY A 22 -0.29 33.69 -26.43
C GLY A 22 -1.23 33.86 -27.63
N ALA A 23 -0.72 33.82 -28.87
CA ALA A 23 -1.52 33.97 -30.09
C ALA A 23 -1.91 32.63 -30.76
N LEU A 24 -1.65 31.48 -30.10
CA LEU A 24 -1.63 30.16 -30.76
C LEU A 24 -2.84 29.24 -30.52
N ASP A 25 -3.85 29.64 -29.75
CA ASP A 25 -5.04 28.81 -29.46
C ASP A 25 -6.12 28.84 -30.58
N GLY A 26 -5.72 28.99 -31.84
CA GLY A 26 -6.61 29.06 -33.00
C GLY A 26 -6.40 27.92 -34.01
N PRO A 27 -7.47 27.30 -34.56
CA PRO A 27 -7.35 26.26 -35.57
C PRO A 27 -7.06 26.89 -36.95
N GLY A 28 -5.78 27.11 -37.26
CA GLY A 28 -5.34 27.66 -38.54
C GLY A 28 -3.86 27.36 -38.82
N GLY A 29 -3.58 26.85 -40.03
CA GLY A 29 -2.28 26.32 -40.45
C GLY A 29 -1.08 27.27 -40.37
N VAL A 30 0.11 26.70 -40.65
CA VAL A 30 1.46 27.29 -40.62
C VAL A 30 1.49 28.83 -40.65
N VAL A 31 1.52 29.44 -39.45
CA VAL A 31 1.77 30.87 -39.28
C VAL A 31 3.26 31.05 -39.06
N THR A 32 3.91 31.89 -39.88
CA THR A 32 5.27 32.37 -39.61
C THR A 32 5.31 33.08 -38.25
N GLY A 33 6.12 32.56 -37.32
CA GLY A 33 6.29 33.13 -35.99
C GLY A 33 5.46 32.45 -34.90
N ARG A 34 5.51 31.13 -34.72
CA ARG A 34 5.02 30.56 -33.45
C ARG A 34 5.98 30.89 -32.30
N GLY A 35 5.44 31.09 -31.09
CA GLY A 35 6.23 31.19 -29.85
C GLY A 35 7.09 29.95 -29.61
N MET A 36 7.93 29.97 -28.59
CA MET A 36 8.86 28.87 -28.27
C MET A 36 8.24 27.98 -27.18
N SER A 37 8.19 26.65 -27.37
CA SER A 37 7.78 25.72 -26.30
C SER A 37 8.93 25.46 -25.31
N ALA A 38 8.60 24.92 -24.14
CA ALA A 38 9.60 24.46 -23.16
C ALA A 38 10.55 23.41 -23.77
N GLU A 39 10.02 22.50 -24.59
CA GLU A 39 10.84 21.51 -25.28
C GLU A 39 11.78 22.15 -26.32
N GLU A 40 11.34 23.15 -27.09
CA GLU A 40 12.26 23.89 -27.98
C GLU A 40 13.38 24.61 -27.19
N VAL A 41 13.12 25.03 -25.94
CA VAL A 41 14.15 25.58 -25.03
C VAL A 41 15.17 24.52 -24.65
N ASP A 42 14.72 23.32 -24.29
CA ASP A 42 15.62 22.19 -23.95
C ASP A 42 16.50 21.80 -25.15
N GLN A 43 15.89 21.69 -26.33
CA GLN A 43 16.59 21.40 -27.57
C GLN A 43 17.66 22.46 -27.93
N ILE A 44 17.39 23.75 -27.66
CA ILE A 44 18.41 24.80 -27.82
C ILE A 44 19.57 24.59 -26.85
N ILE A 45 19.30 24.29 -25.58
CA ILE A 45 20.33 24.08 -24.55
C ILE A 45 21.22 22.90 -24.94
N ALA A 46 20.61 21.76 -25.29
CA ALA A 46 21.31 20.54 -25.68
C ALA A 46 22.14 20.73 -26.97
N THR A 47 21.53 21.19 -28.06
CA THR A 47 22.19 21.24 -29.37
C THR A 47 23.25 22.33 -29.52
N THR A 48 23.32 23.27 -28.57
CA THR A 48 24.32 24.33 -28.58
C THR A 48 25.44 24.13 -27.58
N ALA A 49 25.38 23.08 -26.75
CA ALA A 49 26.43 22.79 -25.79
C ALA A 49 27.79 22.51 -26.47
N ASP A 50 28.88 22.87 -25.77
CA ASP A 50 30.25 22.55 -26.11
C ASP A 50 30.59 21.17 -25.54
N ASP A 51 31.10 20.28 -26.37
CA ASP A 51 31.62 18.99 -25.89
C ASP A 51 32.76 19.17 -24.87
N MET A 52 32.92 18.17 -24.00
CA MET A 52 34.00 18.10 -23.01
C MET A 52 35.32 17.62 -23.66
N ASN A 53 36.46 18.20 -23.26
CA ASN A 53 37.73 18.25 -24.02
C ASN A 53 38.47 16.88 -24.18
N PHE A 54 38.64 16.42 -25.42
CA PHE A 54 39.09 15.07 -25.86
C PHE A 54 40.61 14.83 -26.03
N VAL A 55 41.51 15.53 -25.33
CA VAL A 55 42.96 15.39 -25.58
C VAL A 55 43.63 14.38 -24.63
N THR A 56 44.59 13.61 -25.19
CA THR A 56 45.41 12.51 -24.62
C THR A 56 45.68 12.57 -23.11
N PRO A 57 45.75 11.40 -22.42
CA PRO A 57 46.02 11.32 -20.98
C PRO A 57 47.24 12.16 -20.60
N ILE A 58 47.08 13.02 -19.59
CA ILE A 58 48.19 13.69 -18.92
C ILE A 58 48.47 12.84 -17.68
N ASP A 59 49.68 12.33 -17.55
CA ASP A 59 50.14 11.66 -16.33
C ASP A 59 50.31 12.70 -15.21
N TYR A 60 49.42 12.68 -14.22
CA TYR A 60 49.42 13.61 -13.09
C TYR A 60 50.32 13.18 -11.93
N THR A 61 50.92 11.97 -11.98
CA THR A 61 51.79 11.45 -10.90
C THR A 61 52.98 12.37 -10.60
N ALA A 62 53.43 13.16 -11.58
CA ALA A 62 54.57 14.07 -11.44
C ALA A 62 54.25 15.41 -10.73
N ARG A 63 52.98 15.76 -10.47
CA ARG A 63 52.60 17.07 -9.88
C ARG A 63 52.34 17.05 -8.38
N THR A 64 51.84 15.95 -7.83
CA THR A 64 51.32 15.90 -6.45
C THR A 64 52.18 15.06 -5.50
N GLY A 65 53.03 14.17 -6.03
CA GLY A 65 53.84 13.25 -5.23
C GLY A 65 53.05 12.07 -4.63
N PHE A 66 51.78 11.87 -5.04
CA PHE A 66 50.95 10.75 -4.61
C PHE A 66 51.13 9.52 -5.53
N PRO A 67 51.15 8.29 -4.98
CA PRO A 67 51.46 7.06 -5.72
C PRO A 67 50.25 6.41 -6.42
N VAL A 68 49.11 7.09 -6.57
CA VAL A 68 47.89 6.50 -7.15
C VAL A 68 47.64 7.08 -8.55
N PRO A 69 47.46 6.25 -9.59
CA PRO A 69 47.07 6.73 -10.92
C PRO A 69 45.65 7.32 -10.88
N THR A 70 45.47 8.51 -11.46
CA THR A 70 44.14 9.06 -11.75
C THR A 70 43.73 8.65 -13.16
N GLU A 71 42.45 8.30 -13.34
CA GLU A 71 41.89 7.96 -14.64
C GLU A 71 40.93 9.06 -15.11
N ARG A 72 40.80 9.20 -16.43
CA ARG A 72 39.88 10.18 -17.05
C ARG A 72 38.67 9.43 -17.58
N TYR A 73 37.47 9.92 -17.30
CA TYR A 73 36.27 9.36 -17.92
C TYR A 73 36.32 9.47 -19.45
N PRO A 74 35.92 8.41 -20.18
CA PRO A 74 35.81 8.45 -21.64
C PRO A 74 34.71 9.44 -22.04
N ALA A 75 35.07 10.47 -22.81
CA ALA A 75 34.12 11.38 -23.42
C ALA A 75 34.01 11.08 -24.93
N SER A 76 32.82 11.19 -25.51
CA SER A 76 32.57 11.15 -26.96
C SER A 76 31.98 12.46 -27.48
N GLU A 77 32.15 12.76 -28.77
CA GLU A 77 31.54 13.93 -29.41
C GLU A 77 30.00 13.82 -29.40
N GLY A 78 29.29 14.89 -29.00
CA GLY A 78 27.83 14.93 -28.92
C GLY A 78 27.30 14.49 -27.56
N TRP A 79 26.11 13.86 -27.56
CA TRP A 79 25.58 13.29 -26.31
C TRP A 79 26.43 12.10 -25.87
N ASP A 80 26.90 12.14 -24.65
CA ASP A 80 27.55 11.03 -23.96
C ASP A 80 26.93 10.82 -22.57
N PRO A 81 27.01 9.62 -21.99
CA PRO A 81 26.33 9.29 -20.74
C PRO A 81 26.93 9.95 -19.49
N PHE A 82 28.20 10.37 -19.50
CA PHE A 82 28.84 11.01 -18.34
C PHE A 82 28.61 12.52 -18.31
N PHE A 83 28.66 13.15 -19.48
CA PHE A 83 28.62 14.61 -19.61
C PHE A 83 27.34 15.10 -20.30
N GLY A 84 26.42 14.21 -20.67
CA GLY A 84 25.24 14.56 -21.43
C GLY A 84 25.62 15.19 -22.76
N TYR A 85 25.02 16.32 -23.11
CA TYR A 85 25.39 17.10 -24.30
C TYR A 85 26.65 17.98 -24.09
N GLY A 86 27.31 17.87 -22.93
CA GLY A 86 28.47 18.68 -22.57
C GLY A 86 28.11 19.98 -21.87
N ARG A 87 28.98 20.98 -21.99
CA ARG A 87 28.88 22.26 -21.27
C ARG A 87 28.00 23.25 -22.02
N VAL A 88 27.01 23.81 -21.33
CA VAL A 88 26.09 24.77 -21.93
C VAL A 88 26.80 26.01 -22.49
N ASN A 89 26.57 26.34 -23.77
CA ASN A 89 27.14 27.52 -24.43
C ASN A 89 26.12 28.65 -24.60
N ALA A 90 26.11 29.59 -23.67
CA ALA A 90 25.14 30.68 -23.64
C ALA A 90 25.15 31.59 -24.89
N ASP A 91 26.31 31.82 -25.51
CA ASP A 91 26.42 32.66 -26.73
C ASP A 91 25.78 31.96 -27.93
N ARG A 92 26.08 30.68 -28.14
CA ARG A 92 25.47 29.89 -29.21
C ARG A 92 23.96 29.77 -29.06
N MET A 93 23.46 29.55 -27.83
CA MET A 93 22.02 29.57 -27.55
C MET A 93 21.35 30.90 -27.97
N VAL A 94 21.89 32.03 -27.53
CA VAL A 94 21.32 33.36 -27.82
C VAL A 94 21.37 33.67 -29.31
N ARG A 95 22.44 33.27 -30.01
CA ARG A 95 22.56 33.43 -31.47
C ARG A 95 21.58 32.55 -32.23
N ALA A 96 21.41 31.29 -31.82
CA ALA A 96 20.46 30.37 -32.42
C ALA A 96 19.05 30.96 -32.40
N VAL A 97 18.61 31.46 -31.25
CA VAL A 97 17.30 32.13 -31.11
C VAL A 97 17.23 33.41 -31.96
N ALA A 98 18.24 34.28 -31.88
CA ALA A 98 18.26 35.54 -32.61
C ALA A 98 18.25 35.37 -34.15
N GLN A 99 18.73 34.24 -34.66
CA GLN A 99 18.77 33.90 -36.08
C GLN A 99 17.60 32.99 -36.51
N ASN A 100 16.63 32.73 -35.62
CA ASN A 100 15.51 31.80 -35.85
C ASN A 100 15.98 30.38 -36.26
N LYS A 101 17.10 29.93 -35.69
CA LYS A 101 17.68 28.59 -35.83
C LYS A 101 17.33 27.75 -34.60
N ILE A 102 16.03 27.59 -34.37
CA ILE A 102 15.48 26.86 -33.23
C ILE A 102 15.25 25.41 -33.68
N PRO A 103 15.88 24.41 -33.04
CA PRO A 103 15.66 23.00 -33.39
C PRO A 103 14.19 22.58 -33.23
N PRO A 104 13.73 21.57 -33.98
CA PRO A 104 12.39 21.01 -33.81
C PRO A 104 12.23 20.31 -32.44
N GLU A 105 10.99 20.16 -32.01
CA GLU A 105 10.55 19.46 -30.80
C GLU A 105 10.73 17.94 -30.96
N ALA A 106 11.36 17.31 -29.97
CA ALA A 106 11.66 15.88 -29.94
C ALA A 106 11.44 15.34 -28.52
N ASP A 107 10.17 15.29 -28.09
CA ASP A 107 9.79 14.88 -26.73
C ASP A 107 9.38 13.40 -26.69
N LEU A 108 9.92 12.65 -25.72
CA LEU A 108 9.58 11.25 -25.43
C LEU A 108 8.79 11.18 -24.11
N THR A 109 7.49 10.96 -24.21
CA THR A 109 6.58 10.86 -23.06
C THR A 109 6.54 9.45 -22.44
N SER A 110 6.67 8.39 -23.23
CA SER A 110 6.62 6.99 -22.77
C SER A 110 7.70 6.14 -23.44
N PRO A 111 8.34 5.19 -22.72
CA PRO A 111 8.20 4.92 -21.27
C PRO A 111 8.67 6.09 -20.38
N LYS A 112 8.32 6.12 -19.08
CA LYS A 112 8.87 7.12 -18.14
C LYS A 112 10.38 6.86 -17.92
N TRP A 113 11.10 7.88 -17.45
CA TRP A 113 12.53 7.74 -17.16
C TRP A 113 12.73 6.64 -16.11
N PHE A 114 13.71 5.78 -16.35
CA PHE A 114 14.06 4.61 -15.54
C PHE A 114 12.98 3.53 -15.43
N ALA A 115 11.80 3.70 -16.05
CA ALA A 115 10.64 2.81 -15.95
C ALA A 115 11.03 1.33 -16.09
N THR A 116 10.62 0.47 -15.17
CA THR A 116 10.85 -0.98 -15.23
C THR A 116 9.64 -1.59 -15.90
N ILE A 117 9.83 -2.06 -17.12
CA ILE A 117 8.79 -2.68 -17.92
C ILE A 117 8.92 -4.19 -17.78
N ASP A 118 7.83 -4.81 -17.35
CA ASP A 118 7.71 -6.25 -17.33
C ASP A 118 7.65 -6.79 -18.78
N PRO A 119 8.55 -7.70 -19.18
CA PRO A 119 8.48 -8.42 -20.45
C PRO A 119 7.11 -9.02 -20.81
N ASP A 120 6.31 -9.41 -19.82
CA ASP A 120 5.00 -10.03 -20.00
C ASP A 120 3.87 -9.00 -20.20
N SER A 121 4.15 -7.71 -20.03
CA SER A 121 3.17 -6.62 -20.23
C SER A 121 2.81 -6.35 -21.71
N GLY A 122 3.50 -7.01 -22.65
CA GLY A 122 3.27 -6.88 -24.08
C GLY A 122 4.14 -5.82 -24.77
N PRO A 123 3.82 -5.43 -26.02
CA PRO A 123 4.70 -4.57 -26.81
C PRO A 123 4.96 -3.19 -26.23
N VAL A 124 6.24 -2.80 -26.20
CA VAL A 124 6.67 -1.51 -25.63
C VAL A 124 6.34 -0.39 -26.61
N GLN A 125 5.47 0.53 -26.18
CA GLN A 125 5.05 1.68 -26.97
C GLN A 125 5.96 2.88 -26.68
N ILE A 126 6.67 3.34 -27.71
CA ILE A 126 7.43 4.60 -27.65
C ILE A 126 6.48 5.72 -28.07
N GLN A 127 6.08 6.53 -27.10
CA GLN A 127 5.14 7.63 -27.33
C GLN A 127 5.81 8.97 -27.08
N GLY A 128 5.43 9.97 -27.87
CA GLY A 128 6.03 11.29 -27.74
C GLY A 128 5.35 12.34 -28.61
N THR A 129 5.92 13.55 -28.57
CA THR A 129 5.53 14.67 -29.40
C THR A 129 6.69 15.09 -30.30
N VAL A 130 6.41 15.16 -31.59
CA VAL A 130 7.35 15.67 -32.60
C VAL A 130 6.74 16.86 -33.32
N ALA A 131 7.51 17.94 -33.48
CA ALA A 131 7.04 19.11 -34.21
C ALA A 131 8.19 19.95 -34.75
N ALA A 132 8.06 20.43 -36.00
CA ALA A 132 8.95 21.44 -36.55
C ALA A 132 8.16 22.70 -36.93
N ARG A 133 7.75 23.49 -35.93
CA ARG A 133 6.82 24.64 -36.09
C ARG A 133 7.31 25.73 -37.04
N ARG A 134 8.61 25.76 -37.33
CA ARG A 134 9.31 26.77 -38.15
C ARG A 134 9.80 26.21 -39.49
N ALA A 135 9.45 24.96 -39.81
CA ALA A 135 9.83 24.27 -41.02
C ALA A 135 8.58 23.92 -41.85
N ALA A 136 8.75 23.71 -43.15
CA ALA A 136 7.63 23.30 -44.01
C ALA A 136 7.31 21.81 -43.86
N LYS A 137 8.34 21.01 -43.54
CA LYS A 137 8.28 19.56 -43.33
C LYS A 137 9.31 19.16 -42.28
N TYR A 138 9.18 17.95 -41.73
CA TYR A 138 10.24 17.32 -40.96
C TYR A 138 10.17 15.81 -41.09
N SER A 139 11.27 15.12 -40.79
CA SER A 139 11.27 13.68 -40.55
C SER A 139 11.67 13.39 -39.12
N TYR A 140 11.15 12.31 -38.56
CA TYR A 140 11.65 11.74 -37.33
C TYR A 140 12.17 10.31 -37.53
N ALA A 141 13.10 9.91 -36.68
CA ALA A 141 13.60 8.55 -36.56
C ALA A 141 13.64 8.16 -35.08
N VAL A 142 13.04 7.02 -34.74
CA VAL A 142 13.16 6.40 -33.41
C VAL A 142 14.16 5.27 -33.51
N LYS A 143 15.16 5.30 -32.64
CA LYS A 143 16.15 4.25 -32.50
C LYS A 143 16.17 3.76 -31.07
N TRP A 144 16.52 2.50 -30.86
CA TRP A 144 16.67 1.93 -29.52
C TRP A 144 17.83 0.96 -29.48
N GLY A 145 18.36 0.69 -28.29
CA GLY A 145 19.41 -0.29 -28.09
C GLY A 145 19.53 -0.73 -26.63
N VAL A 146 20.36 -1.74 -26.40
CA VAL A 146 20.72 -2.22 -25.06
C VAL A 146 22.02 -1.55 -24.64
N TRP A 147 22.10 -1.21 -23.35
CA TRP A 147 23.26 -0.59 -22.76
C TRP A 147 24.23 -1.65 -22.21
N SER A 148 25.53 -1.53 -22.51
CA SER A 148 26.56 -2.25 -21.76
C SER A 148 27.89 -1.53 -21.78
N TRP A 149 28.49 -1.39 -20.61
CA TRP A 149 29.90 -1.06 -20.44
C TRP A 149 30.76 -2.29 -20.76
N ARG A 150 31.85 -2.11 -21.52
CA ARG A 150 32.93 -3.11 -21.64
C ARG A 150 34.25 -2.39 -21.54
N ASP A 151 35.05 -2.74 -20.54
CA ASP A 151 36.48 -2.47 -20.61
C ASP A 151 37.09 -3.34 -21.73
N THR A 152 37.82 -2.70 -22.63
CA THR A 152 38.68 -3.41 -23.58
C THR A 152 40.07 -2.85 -23.42
N ASN A 153 41.08 -3.73 -23.48
CA ASN A 153 42.53 -3.44 -23.35
C ASN A 153 43.09 -2.32 -24.27
N SER A 154 42.28 -1.62 -25.05
CA SER A 154 42.68 -0.61 -26.04
C SER A 154 41.97 0.74 -25.93
N ALA A 155 40.96 0.89 -25.07
CA ALA A 155 40.34 2.15 -24.61
C ALA A 155 38.97 1.82 -24.03
N PRO A 156 38.52 2.53 -22.98
CA PRO A 156 37.11 2.52 -22.62
C PRO A 156 36.31 3.16 -23.77
N SER A 157 35.47 2.36 -24.41
CA SER A 157 34.55 2.83 -25.44
C SER A 157 33.16 2.35 -25.08
N TYR A 158 32.21 3.28 -24.96
CA TYR A 158 30.80 2.93 -24.89
C TYR A 158 30.42 2.20 -26.17
N VAL A 159 30.22 0.89 -26.05
CA VAL A 159 29.76 0.09 -27.16
C VAL A 159 28.23 0.21 -27.17
N THR A 160 27.70 1.16 -27.93
CA THR A 160 26.32 1.05 -28.39
C THR A 160 26.24 -0.11 -29.38
N ASN A 161 26.20 -1.34 -28.88
CA ASN A 161 25.91 -2.51 -29.72
C ASN A 161 24.41 -2.47 -30.04
N GLY A 162 24.08 -2.20 -31.30
CA GLY A 162 22.72 -2.43 -31.79
C GLY A 162 21.71 -1.30 -31.59
N VAL A 163 22.11 -0.02 -31.73
CA VAL A 163 21.14 1.07 -31.94
C VAL A 163 20.38 0.79 -33.24
N THR A 164 19.25 0.13 -33.09
CA THR A 164 18.42 -0.39 -34.16
C THR A 164 17.35 0.63 -34.49
N LEU A 165 17.11 0.86 -35.78
CA LEU A 165 16.02 1.71 -36.22
C LEU A 165 14.69 1.03 -35.89
N ALA A 166 13.91 1.60 -34.97
CA ALA A 166 12.56 1.13 -34.67
C ALA A 166 11.55 1.64 -35.71
N ALA A 167 11.60 2.94 -36.02
CA ALA A 167 10.65 3.57 -36.92
C ALA A 167 11.19 4.87 -37.52
N THR A 168 10.60 5.29 -38.64
CA THR A 168 10.73 6.64 -39.19
C THR A 168 9.36 7.17 -39.59
N GLY A 169 9.24 8.49 -39.67
CA GLY A 169 8.07 9.13 -40.26
C GLY A 169 8.41 10.49 -40.86
N ASP A 170 7.65 10.92 -41.86
CA ASP A 170 7.67 12.27 -42.41
C ASP A 170 6.35 12.95 -42.05
N GLN A 171 6.43 14.21 -41.61
CA GLN A 171 5.28 14.96 -41.12
C GLN A 171 5.32 16.42 -41.61
N THR A 172 4.14 17.03 -41.71
CA THR A 172 3.97 18.45 -42.09
C THR A 172 3.31 19.29 -41.00
N ALA A 173 2.87 18.66 -39.91
CA ALA A 173 2.23 19.27 -38.75
C ALA A 173 2.75 18.58 -37.47
N PRO A 174 2.59 19.19 -36.27
CA PRO A 174 2.89 18.51 -35.02
C PRO A 174 2.17 17.16 -34.93
N PHE A 175 2.83 16.15 -34.38
CA PHE A 175 2.27 14.83 -34.13
C PHE A 175 2.56 14.42 -32.68
N THR A 176 1.52 13.99 -31.97
CA THR A 176 1.59 13.43 -30.62
C THR A 176 0.92 12.06 -30.63
N GLY A 177 1.62 11.05 -30.12
CA GLY A 177 1.12 9.68 -30.06
C GLY A 177 2.24 8.65 -30.13
N THR A 178 1.91 7.44 -30.57
CA THR A 178 2.90 6.36 -30.76
C THR A 178 3.82 6.66 -31.95
N LEU A 179 5.11 6.81 -31.66
CA LEU A 179 6.17 7.03 -32.65
C LEU A 179 6.80 5.72 -33.12
N ALA A 180 6.87 4.71 -32.24
CA ALA A 180 7.32 3.36 -32.54
C ALA A 180 6.72 2.34 -31.57
N THR A 181 6.71 1.07 -31.96
CA THR A 181 6.41 -0.07 -31.09
C THR A 181 7.59 -1.05 -31.17
N ILE A 182 8.11 -1.48 -30.02
CA ILE A 182 9.23 -2.42 -29.93
C ILE A 182 8.71 -3.76 -29.40
N ASP A 183 9.11 -4.84 -30.07
CA ASP A 183 8.77 -6.21 -29.69
C ASP A 183 9.57 -6.64 -28.43
N PRO A 184 8.90 -7.09 -27.35
CA PRO A 184 9.54 -7.62 -26.14
C PRO A 184 10.57 -8.70 -26.44
N ALA A 185 10.29 -9.57 -27.42
CA ALA A 185 11.21 -10.65 -27.80
C ALA A 185 12.51 -10.10 -28.43
N ALA A 186 12.44 -8.97 -29.15
CA ALA A 186 13.62 -8.32 -29.70
C ALA A 186 14.49 -7.70 -28.58
N ILE A 187 13.86 -7.11 -27.57
CA ILE A 187 14.55 -6.55 -26.40
C ILE A 187 15.25 -7.69 -25.62
N ALA A 188 14.53 -8.76 -25.30
CA ALA A 188 15.08 -9.91 -24.60
C ALA A 188 16.26 -10.55 -25.35
N ALA A 189 16.16 -10.69 -26.68
CA ALA A 189 17.26 -11.20 -27.50
C ALA A 189 18.49 -10.29 -27.49
N ALA A 190 18.29 -8.97 -27.51
CA ALA A 190 19.38 -8.00 -27.45
C ALA A 190 20.07 -8.02 -26.07
N LEU A 191 19.31 -8.10 -24.98
CA LEU A 191 19.85 -8.23 -23.62
C LEU A 191 20.66 -9.52 -23.45
N ALA A 192 20.15 -10.66 -23.93
CA ALA A 192 20.85 -11.94 -23.88
C ALA A 192 22.15 -11.95 -24.71
N ALA A 193 22.17 -11.25 -25.85
CA ALA A 193 23.37 -11.12 -26.67
C ALA A 193 24.48 -10.29 -25.99
N VAL A 194 24.08 -9.34 -25.14
CA VAL A 194 24.98 -8.42 -24.45
C VAL A 194 25.49 -9.02 -23.13
N ASN A 195 24.57 -9.56 -22.32
CA ASN A 195 24.83 -10.04 -20.96
C ASN A 195 25.13 -11.55 -20.87
N GLY A 196 24.93 -12.31 -21.94
CA GLY A 196 24.98 -13.78 -21.92
C GLY A 196 23.62 -14.42 -21.57
N PRO A 197 23.53 -15.76 -21.51
CA PRO A 197 22.27 -16.47 -21.27
C PRO A 197 21.65 -16.15 -19.89
N PRO A 198 20.31 -16.25 -19.75
CA PRO A 198 19.63 -16.10 -18.47
C PRO A 198 20.25 -17.01 -17.39
N GLY A 199 20.60 -16.45 -16.23
CA GLY A 199 21.28 -17.18 -15.14
C GLY A 199 22.81 -17.18 -15.20
N ALA A 200 23.43 -16.44 -16.12
CA ALA A 200 24.87 -16.16 -16.03
C ALA A 200 25.15 -15.26 -14.80
N THR A 201 25.41 -15.89 -13.66
CA THR A 201 26.00 -15.26 -12.48
C THR A 201 27.49 -15.04 -12.76
N SER A 202 27.84 -13.98 -13.47
CA SER A 202 29.14 -13.38 -13.17
C SER A 202 28.94 -12.57 -11.89
N GLY A 203 29.16 -13.24 -10.76
CA GLY A 203 29.68 -12.53 -9.59
C GLY A 203 30.98 -11.80 -9.99
N PRO A 204 31.47 -10.89 -9.12
CA PRO A 204 32.58 -10.00 -9.42
C PRO A 204 33.76 -10.76 -10.03
N ALA A 205 34.11 -10.44 -11.28
CA ALA A 205 35.22 -11.07 -11.96
C ALA A 205 36.51 -10.38 -11.51
N VAL A 206 37.11 -10.88 -10.43
CA VAL A 206 38.45 -10.44 -10.00
C VAL A 206 39.43 -10.65 -11.15
N ASP A 207 40.15 -9.59 -11.56
CA ASP A 207 41.24 -9.73 -12.53
C ASP A 207 42.35 -10.63 -11.92
N PRO A 208 42.61 -11.81 -12.51
CA PRO A 208 43.62 -12.73 -11.99
C PRO A 208 45.06 -12.18 -12.03
N ALA A 209 45.32 -11.13 -12.81
CA ALA A 209 46.66 -10.56 -12.99
C ALA A 209 47.00 -9.46 -11.98
N THR A 210 46.00 -8.70 -11.51
CA THR A 210 46.21 -7.57 -10.59
C THR A 210 45.70 -7.84 -9.18
N GLY A 211 44.84 -8.85 -8.99
CA GLY A 211 44.19 -9.12 -7.71
C GLY A 211 43.23 -8.00 -7.29
N ARG A 212 42.93 -7.07 -8.20
CA ARG A 212 41.93 -6.02 -8.03
C ARG A 212 40.66 -6.49 -8.71
N GLY A 213 39.50 -6.25 -8.10
CA GLY A 213 38.26 -6.18 -8.87
C GLY A 213 38.46 -5.15 -9.98
N ASP A 214 37.77 -5.33 -11.10
CA ASP A 214 37.46 -4.19 -11.96
C ASP A 214 37.11 -2.99 -11.05
N HIS A 215 37.76 -1.86 -11.25
CA HIS A 215 37.63 -0.70 -10.35
C HIS A 215 36.22 -0.07 -10.35
N GLU A 216 35.30 -0.69 -11.10
CA GLU A 216 33.86 -0.57 -11.04
C GLU A 216 33.27 -1.99 -10.91
N ASN A 217 33.57 -2.68 -9.81
CA ASN A 217 33.05 -3.99 -9.41
C ASN A 217 31.52 -3.98 -9.15
N ARG A 218 30.84 -2.97 -9.71
CA ARG A 218 29.41 -2.79 -9.75
C ARG A 218 28.87 -3.88 -10.64
N GLN A 219 28.07 -4.78 -10.09
CA GLN A 219 27.35 -5.77 -10.90
C GLN A 219 26.45 -5.02 -11.91
N PHE A 220 26.94 -4.86 -13.15
CA PHE A 220 26.23 -4.41 -14.35
C PHE A 220 25.18 -3.28 -14.13
N PRO A 221 25.59 -2.00 -14.09
CA PRO A 221 24.70 -0.84 -13.87
C PRO A 221 23.37 -0.89 -14.61
N ASP A 222 23.41 -1.28 -15.88
CA ASP A 222 22.23 -1.31 -16.72
C ASP A 222 22.09 -2.67 -17.41
N LYS A 223 22.27 -3.76 -16.64
CA LYS A 223 21.97 -5.13 -17.08
C LYS A 223 20.60 -5.23 -17.76
N PHE A 224 19.64 -4.42 -17.33
CA PHE A 224 18.28 -4.35 -17.87
C PHE A 224 17.99 -3.05 -18.65
N GLY A 225 18.99 -2.19 -18.83
CA GLY A 225 18.83 -0.85 -19.38
C GLY A 225 18.62 -0.83 -20.90
N ILE A 226 17.58 -0.11 -21.30
CA ILE A 226 17.20 0.17 -22.67
C ILE A 226 17.25 1.68 -22.89
N ILE A 227 17.98 2.10 -23.92
CA ILE A 227 18.02 3.49 -24.36
C ILE A 227 17.16 3.66 -25.62
N VAL A 228 16.38 4.73 -25.66
CA VAL A 228 15.62 5.16 -26.83
C VAL A 228 16.06 6.57 -27.21
N GLN A 229 16.31 6.76 -28.50
CA GLN A 229 16.67 8.04 -29.08
C GLN A 229 15.66 8.40 -30.17
N LEU A 230 15.07 9.57 -30.04
CA LEU A 230 14.22 10.22 -31.02
C LEU A 230 14.99 11.35 -31.67
N GLN A 231 15.16 11.28 -32.99
CA GLN A 231 15.79 12.34 -33.78
C GLN A 231 14.77 12.97 -34.71
N VAL A 232 14.61 14.30 -34.66
CA VAL A 232 13.67 15.06 -35.50
C VAL A 232 14.45 16.07 -36.33
N THR A 233 14.39 15.98 -37.67
CA THR A 233 15.15 16.86 -38.57
C THR A 233 14.21 17.76 -39.37
N ALA A 234 14.37 19.07 -39.21
CA ALA A 234 13.59 20.08 -39.91
C ALA A 234 14.01 20.20 -41.38
N LYS A 235 13.02 20.30 -42.29
CA LYS A 235 13.21 20.37 -43.74
C LYS A 235 12.46 21.55 -44.37
N ASP A 236 13.00 22.06 -45.47
CA ASP A 236 12.28 22.99 -46.32
C ASP A 236 11.16 22.29 -47.14
N ALA A 237 10.43 23.05 -47.95
CA ALA A 237 9.33 22.51 -48.75
C ALA A 237 9.78 21.45 -49.78
N SER A 238 11.04 21.51 -50.21
CA SER A 238 11.67 20.57 -51.14
C SER A 238 12.11 19.26 -50.46
N GLY A 239 12.13 19.22 -49.12
CA GLY A 239 12.62 18.10 -48.32
C GLY A 239 14.10 18.20 -47.97
N THR A 240 14.76 19.32 -48.27
CA THR A 240 16.17 19.56 -47.94
C THR A 240 16.28 19.94 -46.46
N PRO A 241 17.19 19.32 -45.67
CA PRO A 241 17.39 19.68 -44.27
C PRO A 241 17.76 21.16 -44.11
N LEU A 242 17.10 21.83 -43.17
CA LEU A 242 17.50 23.17 -42.74
C LEU A 242 18.80 23.06 -41.92
N LEU A 243 19.61 24.12 -41.90
CA LEU A 243 20.89 24.13 -41.19
C LEU A 243 20.84 24.99 -39.92
N ASN A 244 21.52 24.52 -38.88
CA ASN A 244 21.79 25.20 -37.62
C ASN A 244 22.96 26.20 -37.76
N ILE A 245 23.27 26.98 -36.71
CA ILE A 245 24.30 28.03 -36.69
C ILE A 245 25.73 27.50 -36.90
N ASP A 246 25.96 26.22 -36.66
CA ASP A 246 27.23 25.51 -36.85
C ASP A 246 27.33 24.80 -38.22
N GLY A 247 26.29 24.91 -39.05
CA GLY A 247 26.22 24.29 -40.37
C GLY A 247 25.73 22.83 -40.38
N ARG A 248 25.42 22.23 -39.23
CA ARG A 248 24.83 20.89 -39.14
C ARG A 248 23.31 20.93 -39.42
N PRO A 249 22.67 19.80 -39.78
CA PRO A 249 21.21 19.75 -39.92
C PRO A 249 20.49 20.18 -38.65
N LEU A 250 19.50 21.07 -38.78
CA LEU A 250 18.69 21.58 -37.69
C LEU A 250 17.81 20.45 -37.14
N THR A 251 18.28 19.85 -36.05
CA THR A 251 17.79 18.58 -35.52
C THR A 251 17.52 18.70 -34.03
N GLY A 252 16.34 18.26 -33.60
CA GLY A 252 16.02 18.01 -32.20
C GLY A 252 16.29 16.56 -31.85
N ILE A 253 16.75 16.30 -30.63
CA ILE A 253 17.08 14.98 -30.12
C ILE A 253 16.42 14.82 -28.75
N GLY A 254 15.59 13.79 -28.61
CA GLY A 254 15.09 13.31 -27.32
C GLY A 254 15.74 11.97 -27.00
N THR A 255 16.23 11.81 -25.77
CA THR A 255 16.80 10.55 -25.30
C THR A 255 16.12 10.15 -23.99
N LYS A 256 15.80 8.87 -23.84
CA LYS A 256 15.18 8.34 -22.63
C LYS A 256 15.68 6.94 -22.33
N ASN A 257 15.90 6.66 -21.05
CA ASN A 257 16.31 5.35 -20.57
C ASN A 257 15.17 4.73 -19.77
N PHE A 258 15.00 3.42 -19.92
CA PHE A 258 14.08 2.60 -19.13
C PHE A 258 14.70 1.21 -18.93
N ASN A 259 14.14 0.42 -18.02
CA ASN A 259 14.59 -0.92 -17.69
C ASN A 259 13.61 -1.98 -18.19
N PHE A 260 14.10 -3.15 -18.56
CA PHE A 260 13.28 -4.27 -19.04
C PHE A 260 13.59 -5.53 -18.23
N HIS A 261 12.77 -5.82 -17.24
CA HIS A 261 13.02 -6.82 -16.21
C HIS A 261 11.71 -7.35 -15.60
N HIS A 262 11.69 -8.65 -15.29
CA HIS A 262 10.64 -9.30 -14.51
C HIS A 262 11.26 -9.86 -13.23
N ASP A 263 10.67 -9.51 -12.09
CA ASP A 263 10.94 -10.13 -10.80
C ASP A 263 9.67 -10.88 -10.34
N PRO A 264 9.68 -12.22 -10.32
CA PRO A 264 8.51 -13.02 -9.98
C PRO A 264 8.09 -12.89 -8.50
N ALA A 265 8.96 -12.35 -7.64
CA ALA A 265 8.63 -12.09 -6.23
C ALA A 265 7.80 -10.81 -6.05
N LEU A 266 7.74 -9.91 -7.05
CA LEU A 266 6.94 -8.70 -6.95
C LEU A 266 5.45 -9.01 -6.76
N PHE A 267 4.80 -8.21 -5.92
CA PHE A 267 3.35 -8.22 -5.82
C PHE A 267 2.70 -7.82 -7.14
N SER A 268 1.54 -8.41 -7.42
CA SER A 268 0.76 -8.06 -8.61
C SER A 268 0.34 -6.59 -8.51
N GLY A 269 0.57 -5.80 -9.56
CA GLY A 269 0.29 -4.36 -9.56
C GLY A 269 1.48 -3.48 -9.17
N PHE A 270 2.59 -4.08 -8.71
CA PHE A 270 3.83 -3.38 -8.40
C PHE A 270 4.88 -3.50 -9.51
N PRO A 271 5.78 -2.51 -9.67
CA PRO A 271 5.86 -1.28 -8.88
C PRO A 271 4.77 -0.25 -9.24
N ILE A 272 4.32 0.49 -8.23
CA ILE A 272 3.40 1.63 -8.38
C ILE A 272 4.19 2.92 -8.64
N ASP A 273 3.64 3.81 -9.47
CA ASP A 273 4.16 5.15 -9.74
C ASP A 273 3.46 6.19 -8.86
N LEU A 274 4.18 6.68 -7.85
CA LEU A 274 3.72 7.60 -6.82
C LEU A 274 3.40 9.01 -7.34
N GLN A 275 3.69 9.31 -8.62
CA GLN A 275 3.56 10.67 -9.22
C GLN A 275 4.37 11.79 -8.52
N GLY A 276 5.15 11.45 -7.49
CA GLY A 276 6.07 12.30 -6.74
C GLY A 276 7.34 11.52 -6.41
N ASP A 277 8.35 12.21 -5.87
CA ASP A 277 9.60 11.55 -5.45
C ASP A 277 9.34 10.62 -4.25
N GLY A 278 9.95 9.44 -4.26
CA GLY A 278 9.78 8.39 -3.25
C GLY A 278 10.81 8.42 -2.12
N ALA A 279 11.39 9.58 -1.77
CA ALA A 279 12.41 9.66 -0.72
C ALA A 279 11.94 9.32 0.69
N ALA A 280 10.64 9.41 0.97
CA ALA A 280 10.11 8.93 2.24
C ALA A 280 10.11 7.39 2.26
N SER A 281 10.58 6.82 3.35
CA SER A 281 10.50 5.38 3.55
C SER A 281 9.05 4.92 3.74
N PRO A 282 8.65 3.80 3.11
CA PRO A 282 7.39 3.15 3.40
C PRO A 282 7.30 2.70 4.86
N ARG A 283 6.07 2.43 5.31
CA ARG A 283 5.77 1.86 6.62
C ARG A 283 4.58 0.90 6.50
N PHE A 284 4.63 -0.22 7.22
CA PHE A 284 3.51 -1.14 7.36
C PHE A 284 2.73 -0.85 8.65
N ALA A 285 1.40 -0.79 8.54
CA ALA A 285 0.52 -0.75 9.69
C ALA A 285 -0.91 -1.12 9.29
N ASP A 286 -1.56 -1.97 10.09
CA ASP A 286 -3.02 -2.20 10.06
C ASP A 286 -3.77 -0.91 10.43
N LEU A 287 -3.95 -0.03 9.46
CA LEU A 287 -4.53 1.30 9.60
C LEU A 287 -6.06 1.22 9.70
N ASP A 288 -6.66 0.29 8.95
CA ASP A 288 -8.11 0.14 8.87
C ASP A 288 -8.70 -0.92 9.84
N ASN A 289 -7.87 -1.52 10.69
CA ASN A 289 -8.24 -2.51 11.71
C ASN A 289 -8.95 -3.75 11.10
N ASP A 290 -8.57 -4.19 9.91
CA ASP A 290 -9.02 -5.46 9.34
C ASP A 290 -8.07 -6.64 9.70
N GLY A 291 -6.88 -6.31 10.22
CA GLY A 291 -5.86 -7.25 10.62
C GLY A 291 -4.89 -7.66 9.52
N GLN A 292 -4.82 -6.91 8.42
CA GLN A 292 -3.76 -6.90 7.39
C GLN A 292 -3.02 -5.56 7.48
N ASP A 293 -1.75 -5.51 7.09
CA ASP A 293 -1.02 -4.23 7.12
C ASP A 293 -1.24 -3.43 5.82
N GLU A 294 -1.57 -2.15 5.94
CA GLU A 294 -1.52 -1.20 4.84
C GLU A 294 -0.10 -0.63 4.68
N LEU A 295 0.22 -0.21 3.46
CA LEU A 295 1.50 0.41 3.13
C LEU A 295 1.38 1.94 3.03
N ILE A 296 1.88 2.66 4.03
CA ILE A 296 1.84 4.12 4.10
C ILE A 296 3.12 4.73 3.50
N VAL A 297 2.96 5.67 2.55
CA VAL A 297 4.08 6.38 1.88
C VAL A 297 3.75 7.85 1.67
N ALA A 298 4.61 8.76 2.14
CA ALA A 298 4.54 10.18 1.82
C ALA A 298 5.40 10.52 0.58
N THR A 299 5.06 11.57 -0.16
CA THR A 299 5.80 11.92 -1.39
C THR A 299 6.10 13.42 -1.51
N SER A 300 7.04 13.76 -2.40
CA SER A 300 7.44 15.15 -2.59
C SER A 300 6.41 16.05 -3.29
N ASN A 301 5.34 15.47 -3.85
CA ASN A 301 4.21 16.26 -4.36
C ASN A 301 3.26 16.71 -3.22
N GLY A 302 3.51 16.22 -2.00
CA GLY A 302 2.76 16.51 -0.78
C GLY A 302 1.56 15.59 -0.54
N GLU A 303 1.43 14.50 -1.29
CA GLU A 303 0.48 13.43 -1.02
C GLU A 303 1.06 12.43 0.01
N VAL A 304 0.15 11.85 0.80
CA VAL A 304 0.43 10.71 1.68
C VAL A 304 -0.56 9.63 1.29
N HIS A 305 -0.04 8.51 0.85
CA HIS A 305 -0.79 7.36 0.35
C HIS A 305 -0.88 6.28 1.43
N ALA A 306 -1.94 5.48 1.36
CA ALA A 306 -2.07 4.24 2.12
C ALA A 306 -2.61 3.18 1.16
N TYR A 307 -1.79 2.19 0.81
CA TYR A 307 -2.14 1.16 -0.16
C TYR A 307 -2.53 -0.15 0.51
N GLU A 308 -3.54 -0.82 -0.03
CA GLU A 308 -3.89 -2.22 0.26
C GLU A 308 -3.05 -3.18 -0.62
N ALA A 309 -2.98 -4.47 -0.25
CA ALA A 309 -2.27 -5.53 -0.98
C ALA A 309 -2.53 -5.58 -2.50
N GLY A 310 -3.76 -5.22 -2.91
CA GLY A 310 -4.18 -5.17 -4.30
C GLY A 310 -3.66 -3.97 -5.10
N GLY A 311 -2.93 -3.05 -4.47
CA GLY A 311 -2.45 -1.78 -5.03
C GLY A 311 -3.51 -0.67 -5.08
N GLY A 312 -4.68 -0.89 -4.48
CA GLY A 312 -5.71 0.14 -4.29
C GLY A 312 -5.38 1.04 -3.09
N GLU A 313 -5.92 2.25 -3.07
CA GLU A 313 -5.82 3.14 -1.90
C GLU A 313 -6.91 2.78 -0.88
N VAL A 314 -6.54 2.85 0.39
CA VAL A 314 -7.46 2.74 1.52
C VAL A 314 -8.52 3.82 1.42
N GLN A 315 -9.75 3.51 1.84
CA GLN A 315 -10.84 4.49 1.79
C GLN A 315 -10.49 5.77 2.58
N GLY A 316 -10.53 6.91 1.88
CA GLY A 316 -10.18 8.22 2.44
C GLY A 316 -8.79 8.72 2.06
N TRP A 317 -7.98 7.85 1.46
CA TRP A 317 -6.62 8.12 1.00
C TRP A 317 -6.56 8.25 -0.55
N PRO A 318 -5.54 8.92 -1.11
CA PRO A 318 -4.46 9.64 -0.42
C PRO A 318 -4.95 10.94 0.23
N VAL A 319 -4.26 11.35 1.30
CA VAL A 319 -4.41 12.67 1.93
C VAL A 319 -3.28 13.59 1.48
N HIS A 320 -3.32 14.86 1.87
CA HIS A 320 -2.29 15.82 1.48
C HIS A 320 -1.82 16.69 2.65
N THR A 321 -0.54 17.08 2.59
CA THR A 321 0.09 18.03 3.52
C THR A 321 -0.40 19.47 3.29
N CYS A 322 0.24 20.46 3.92
CA CYS A 322 -0.10 21.87 3.70
C CYS A 322 0.09 22.29 2.24
N ASP A 323 -0.67 23.30 1.80
CA ASP A 323 -0.50 23.89 0.47
C ASP A 323 0.90 24.53 0.30
N ALA A 324 1.55 24.25 -0.84
CA ALA A 324 2.73 24.96 -1.26
C ALA A 324 2.39 26.43 -1.57
N GLN A 325 3.21 27.33 -1.06
CA GLN A 325 2.99 28.77 -1.20
C GLN A 325 3.57 29.28 -2.51
N LEU A 326 2.75 29.24 -3.55
CA LEU A 326 3.13 29.56 -4.93
C LEU A 326 2.39 30.79 -5.47
N ASN A 327 3.00 31.45 -6.46
CA ASN A 327 2.35 32.53 -7.19
C ASN A 327 1.44 31.98 -8.29
N TYR A 328 0.27 31.46 -7.90
CA TYR A 328 -0.74 30.90 -8.81
C TYR A 328 -1.24 31.89 -9.88
N GLY A 329 -1.05 33.20 -9.69
CA GLY A 329 -1.36 34.23 -10.68
C GLY A 329 -0.35 34.33 -11.83
N ALA A 330 0.79 33.64 -11.74
CA ALA A 330 1.73 33.59 -12.85
C ALA A 330 1.14 32.76 -14.01
N PRO A 331 1.27 33.21 -15.29
CA PRO A 331 0.65 32.55 -16.43
C PRO A 331 0.93 31.04 -16.54
N ALA A 332 2.10 30.58 -16.09
CA ALA A 332 2.49 29.17 -16.11
C ALA A 332 1.54 28.25 -15.30
N TYR A 333 0.88 28.75 -14.26
CA TYR A 333 -0.11 27.96 -13.50
C TYR A 333 -1.49 27.95 -14.16
N GLY A 334 -1.72 28.74 -15.21
CA GLY A 334 -2.95 28.78 -16.00
C GLY A 334 -2.87 28.00 -17.32
N THR A 335 -1.67 27.57 -17.74
CA THR A 335 -1.42 26.94 -19.06
C THR A 335 -1.55 25.42 -19.05
N ALA A 336 -1.96 24.80 -17.93
CA ALA A 336 -1.96 23.34 -17.70
C ALA A 336 -0.58 22.65 -17.83
N GLU A 337 0.50 23.42 -18.02
CA GLU A 337 1.89 22.91 -18.11
C GLU A 337 2.44 22.51 -16.74
N ILE A 338 1.89 23.05 -15.65
CA ILE A 338 2.19 22.63 -14.28
C ILE A 338 1.04 21.75 -13.80
N THR A 339 1.31 20.47 -13.58
CA THR A 339 0.36 19.52 -12.99
C THR A 339 0.00 19.97 -11.58
N LYS A 340 -1.29 19.98 -11.28
CA LYS A 340 -1.86 20.29 -9.97
C LYS A 340 -2.56 19.04 -9.47
N ALA A 341 -2.71 18.93 -8.16
CA ALA A 341 -3.58 17.95 -7.54
C ALA A 341 -5.04 18.14 -7.99
N SER A 342 -5.88 17.15 -7.68
CA SER A 342 -7.30 17.13 -8.05
C SER A 342 -8.09 18.33 -7.49
N ASP A 343 -7.66 18.89 -6.37
CA ASP A 343 -8.20 20.10 -5.74
C ASP A 343 -7.75 21.41 -6.42
N GLY A 344 -6.88 21.33 -7.42
CA GLY A 344 -6.34 22.46 -8.17
C GLY A 344 -5.16 23.17 -7.48
N LYS A 345 -4.52 22.56 -6.48
CA LYS A 345 -3.37 23.11 -5.77
C LYS A 345 -2.12 22.25 -5.94
N ILE A 346 -1.02 22.73 -5.37
CA ILE A 346 0.22 22.00 -5.21
C ILE A 346 0.48 21.96 -3.70
N HIS A 347 0.74 20.77 -3.17
CA HIS A 347 0.96 20.56 -1.74
C HIS A 347 2.46 20.57 -1.42
N ALA A 348 2.78 20.65 -0.13
CA ALA A 348 4.13 20.78 0.37
C ALA A 348 4.84 19.43 0.41
N ALA A 349 6.05 19.37 -0.13
CA ALA A 349 6.83 18.14 -0.12
C ALA A 349 7.03 17.57 1.29
N ALA A 350 6.76 16.27 1.43
CA ALA A 350 7.21 15.44 2.55
C ALA A 350 8.31 14.50 2.02
N LEU A 351 9.48 14.50 2.67
CA LEU A 351 10.66 13.74 2.20
C LEU A 351 11.15 12.69 3.21
N ARG A 352 10.50 12.56 4.38
CA ARG A 352 10.81 11.53 5.37
C ARG A 352 9.59 10.68 5.65
N SER A 353 9.82 9.52 6.24
CA SER A 353 8.78 8.53 6.56
C SER A 353 7.66 9.16 7.38
N ALA A 354 6.44 8.67 7.17
CA ALA A 354 5.34 8.97 8.06
C ALA A 354 5.53 8.22 9.40
N THR A 355 4.97 8.78 10.46
CA THR A 355 4.97 8.17 11.81
C THR A 355 3.57 7.70 12.11
N VAL A 356 3.42 6.46 12.56
CA VAL A 356 2.12 5.82 12.72
C VAL A 356 2.00 5.22 14.11
N GLY A 357 0.91 5.57 14.81
CA GLY A 357 0.72 5.17 16.20
C GLY A 357 -0.58 5.71 16.76
N ASP A 358 -1.07 5.05 17.81
CA ASP A 358 -2.26 5.47 18.56
C ASP A 358 -1.88 6.57 19.57
N ILE A 359 -1.96 7.83 19.13
CA ILE A 359 -1.49 8.97 19.95
C ILE A 359 -2.48 9.33 21.07
N ASN A 360 -3.72 8.87 21.00
CA ASN A 360 -4.79 9.20 21.92
C ASN A 360 -5.21 8.02 22.84
N ARG A 361 -4.60 6.83 22.65
CA ARG A 361 -4.83 5.57 23.37
C ARG A 361 -6.26 5.01 23.23
N ASP A 362 -6.97 5.35 22.15
CA ASP A 362 -8.32 4.87 21.88
C ASP A 362 -8.37 3.54 21.11
N GLY A 363 -7.22 3.11 20.59
CA GLY A 363 -7.00 1.88 19.84
C GLY A 363 -6.97 2.08 18.33
N ASP A 364 -7.29 3.26 17.78
CA ASP A 364 -7.15 3.58 16.37
C ASP A 364 -5.76 4.21 16.10
N LEU A 365 -5.18 3.93 14.91
CA LEU A 365 -3.88 4.49 14.53
C LEU A 365 -4.05 5.86 13.85
N GLU A 366 -3.15 6.78 14.16
CA GLU A 366 -3.00 8.06 13.48
C GLU A 366 -1.69 8.14 12.70
N VAL A 367 -1.69 8.92 11.61
CA VAL A 367 -0.54 9.12 10.72
C VAL A 367 -0.06 10.57 10.79
N ALA A 368 1.19 10.78 11.20
CA ALA A 368 1.82 12.11 11.29
C ALA A 368 2.91 12.31 10.22
N VAL A 369 2.90 13.49 9.59
CA VAL A 369 3.85 13.86 8.53
C VAL A 369 4.31 15.31 8.68
N GLY A 370 5.63 15.54 8.61
CA GLY A 370 6.25 16.87 8.53
C GLY A 370 6.51 17.30 7.08
N ASP A 371 6.39 18.60 6.79
CA ASP A 371 6.56 19.13 5.43
C ASP A 371 7.47 20.35 5.27
N PHE A 372 7.79 20.65 4.01
CA PHE A 372 8.68 21.72 3.60
C PHE A 372 8.08 23.14 3.69
N GLN A 373 6.79 23.26 4.01
CA GLN A 373 6.13 24.53 4.35
C GLN A 373 6.03 24.75 5.86
N GLY A 374 6.66 23.88 6.65
CA GLY A 374 6.71 23.99 8.10
C GLY A 374 5.39 23.61 8.74
N CYS A 375 4.71 22.60 8.23
CA CYS A 375 3.59 21.98 8.91
C CYS A 375 3.95 20.61 9.43
N VAL A 376 3.37 20.25 10.58
CA VAL A 376 3.16 18.85 10.97
C VAL A 376 1.67 18.60 10.88
N SER A 377 1.27 17.66 10.03
CA SER A 377 -0.12 17.24 9.83
C SER A 377 -0.32 15.87 10.48
N VAL A 378 -1.48 15.65 11.09
CA VAL A 378 -1.84 14.35 11.68
C VAL A 378 -3.22 13.97 11.16
N PHE A 379 -3.36 12.76 10.63
CA PHE A 379 -4.59 12.24 10.06
C PHE A 379 -5.07 11.03 10.86
N ASP A 380 -6.39 10.92 11.04
CA ASP A 380 -7.01 9.70 11.52
C ASP A 380 -6.96 8.59 10.45
N ARG A 381 -7.28 7.36 10.83
CA ARG A 381 -7.36 6.20 9.93
C ARG A 381 -8.23 6.41 8.67
N PHE A 382 -9.22 7.32 8.74
CA PHE A 382 -10.13 7.61 7.61
C PHE A 382 -9.61 8.74 6.72
N GLY A 383 -8.39 9.22 6.94
CA GLY A 383 -7.78 10.32 6.20
C GLY A 383 -8.29 11.71 6.59
N ASN A 384 -9.02 11.85 7.70
CA ASN A 384 -9.41 13.18 8.20
C ASN A 384 -8.28 13.79 9.02
N LEU A 385 -8.04 15.08 8.79
CA LEU A 385 -7.09 15.85 9.59
C LEU A 385 -7.59 15.98 11.05
N MET A 386 -6.75 15.58 12.00
CA MET A 386 -7.04 15.62 13.43
C MET A 386 -7.29 17.05 13.93
N PRO A 387 -8.20 17.25 14.92
CA PRO A 387 -8.44 18.56 15.50
C PRO A 387 -7.16 19.21 16.05
N GLY A 388 -6.90 20.46 15.64
CA GLY A 388 -5.71 21.21 16.06
C GLY A 388 -4.53 21.11 15.08
N PHE A 389 -4.61 20.23 14.07
CA PHE A 389 -3.61 20.11 13.00
C PHE A 389 -4.06 20.82 11.71
N PRO A 390 -3.11 21.17 10.82
CA PRO A 390 -1.66 21.09 11.01
C PRO A 390 -1.15 22.14 12.00
N VAL A 391 -0.10 21.79 12.74
CA VAL A 391 0.64 22.74 13.59
C VAL A 391 1.82 23.32 12.82
N ARG A 392 2.33 24.49 13.25
CA ARG A 392 3.40 25.24 12.59
C ARG A 392 4.46 25.72 13.59
N PRO A 393 5.73 25.89 13.17
CA PRO A 393 6.76 26.44 14.03
C PRO A 393 6.51 27.93 14.29
N ASN A 394 7.22 28.49 15.26
CA ASN A 394 7.19 29.92 15.50
C ASN A 394 7.92 30.66 14.37
N PRO A 395 7.24 31.50 13.56
CA PRO A 395 7.86 32.14 12.41
C PRO A 395 9.00 33.10 12.79
N TYR A 396 9.05 33.61 14.04
CA TYR A 396 10.10 34.51 14.47
C TYR A 396 11.50 33.87 14.52
N TYR A 397 11.62 32.54 14.59
CA TYR A 397 12.90 31.82 14.69
C TYR A 397 13.61 31.62 13.35
N SER A 398 12.86 31.70 12.25
CA SER A 398 13.37 31.43 10.90
C SER A 398 13.15 32.58 9.91
N SER A 399 11.99 33.27 9.90
CA SER A 399 11.81 34.59 9.26
C SER A 399 10.39 35.16 9.47
N VAL A 400 10.26 36.49 9.55
CA VAL A 400 8.95 37.18 9.61
C VAL A 400 8.56 37.85 8.28
N GLN A 401 9.50 38.02 7.35
CA GLN A 401 9.28 38.63 6.03
C GLN A 401 9.56 37.63 4.91
N ARG A 402 8.47 37.19 4.28
CA ARG A 402 8.52 36.74 2.88
C ARG A 402 9.02 37.92 2.03
N PRO A 403 9.79 37.67 0.95
CA PRO A 403 10.38 38.74 0.15
C PRO A 403 9.36 39.84 -0.19
N ASN A 404 9.76 41.12 -0.19
CA ASN A 404 8.88 42.27 -0.51
C ASN A 404 8.08 42.16 -1.84
N ARG A 405 8.44 41.22 -2.72
CA ARG A 405 7.65 40.88 -3.93
C ARG A 405 6.37 40.09 -3.62
N GLU A 406 6.34 39.34 -2.54
CA GLU A 406 5.21 38.50 -2.11
C GLU A 406 4.22 39.24 -1.22
N ALA A 407 4.65 40.25 -0.45
CA ALA A 407 3.75 41.08 0.34
C ALA A 407 2.64 41.74 -0.53
N GLY A 408 3.00 42.18 -1.74
CA GLY A 408 2.03 42.69 -2.72
C GLY A 408 1.15 41.59 -3.35
N PHE A 409 1.65 40.36 -3.44
CA PHE A 409 0.90 39.20 -3.95
C PHE A 409 -0.14 38.72 -2.96
N TYR A 410 0.20 38.59 -1.67
CA TYR A 410 -0.75 38.21 -0.61
C TYR A 410 -1.76 39.32 -0.29
N ALA A 411 -1.36 40.59 -0.38
CA ALA A 411 -2.32 41.71 -0.30
C ALA A 411 -3.33 41.71 -1.46
N ALA A 412 -2.94 41.19 -2.64
CA ALA A 412 -3.82 41.04 -3.79
C ALA A 412 -4.59 39.71 -3.81
N ASN A 413 -4.18 38.70 -3.03
CA ASN A 413 -4.78 37.37 -2.97
C ASN A 413 -5.00 36.93 -1.51
N PRO A 414 -5.90 37.60 -0.76
CA PRO A 414 -6.11 37.34 0.67
C PRO A 414 -6.62 35.93 0.99
N ALA A 415 -7.17 35.20 0.01
CA ALA A 415 -7.59 33.80 0.17
C ALA A 415 -6.41 32.81 0.24
N LEU A 416 -5.19 33.22 -0.13
CA LEU A 416 -3.97 32.42 -0.03
C LEU A 416 -3.20 32.64 1.29
N VAL A 417 -3.78 33.43 2.19
CA VAL A 417 -3.25 33.69 3.52
C VAL A 417 -3.89 32.67 4.47
N PRO A 418 -3.12 31.75 5.08
CA PRO A 418 -3.65 30.84 6.10
C PRO A 418 -4.34 31.63 7.21
N GLY A 419 -5.45 31.10 7.75
CA GLY A 419 -6.30 31.81 8.74
C GLY A 419 -5.55 32.31 9.98
N ASP A 420 -4.40 31.72 10.29
CA ASP A 420 -3.59 32.03 11.48
C ASP A 420 -2.46 33.03 11.21
N TYR A 421 -2.38 33.60 10.00
CA TYR A 421 -1.40 34.63 9.68
C TYR A 421 -1.76 35.93 10.43
N PRO A 422 -0.92 36.41 11.37
CA PRO A 422 -1.10 37.75 11.89
C PRO A 422 -0.86 38.68 10.69
N GLY A 423 -1.90 39.37 10.23
CA GLY A 423 -1.82 40.23 9.06
C GLY A 423 -0.70 41.31 9.15
N PRO A 424 -0.67 42.28 8.23
CA PRO A 424 0.38 43.30 8.13
C PRO A 424 0.32 44.35 9.26
N GLY A 425 0.03 43.95 10.50
CA GLY A 425 0.31 44.74 11.68
C GLY A 425 1.78 45.09 11.73
N ALA A 426 2.08 46.26 12.30
CA ALA A 426 3.45 46.75 12.39
C ALA A 426 4.33 45.71 13.11
N LEU A 427 5.20 45.06 12.34
CA LEU A 427 6.34 44.34 12.89
C LEU A 427 7.05 45.30 13.87
N PRO A 428 7.46 44.84 15.05
CA PRO A 428 8.34 45.63 15.90
C PRO A 428 9.48 46.17 15.04
N ASN A 429 9.86 47.44 15.19
CA ASN A 429 11.04 48.02 14.53
C ASN A 429 12.33 47.43 15.13
N SER A 430 12.49 46.10 15.08
CA SER A 430 13.67 45.37 15.53
C SER A 430 14.59 45.12 14.34
N PRO A 431 15.87 45.52 14.40
CA PRO A 431 16.86 45.23 13.36
C PRO A 431 17.16 43.73 13.22
N ASP A 432 16.68 42.90 14.16
CA ASP A 432 16.86 41.44 14.15
C ASP A 432 15.80 40.70 13.33
N ILE A 433 14.71 41.37 12.95
CA ILE A 433 13.72 40.84 12.01
C ILE A 433 14.25 41.02 10.59
N VAL A 434 14.75 39.94 9.98
CA VAL A 434 15.32 39.95 8.63
C VAL A 434 14.57 39.00 7.68
N PRO A 435 14.50 39.31 6.37
CA PRO A 435 13.89 38.41 5.38
C PRO A 435 14.63 37.07 5.26
N ASP A 436 13.91 36.01 4.90
CA ASP A 436 14.43 34.64 4.69
C ASP A 436 15.73 34.58 3.86
N LEU A 437 15.78 35.29 2.72
CA LEU A 437 16.95 35.36 1.85
C LEU A 437 18.23 35.86 2.53
N VAL A 438 18.10 36.62 3.62
CA VAL A 438 19.22 37.12 4.42
C VAL A 438 19.68 36.06 5.43
N ASN A 439 18.75 35.38 6.12
CA ASN A 439 19.08 34.28 7.04
C ASN A 439 19.79 33.12 6.31
N ARG A 440 19.34 32.74 5.10
CA ARG A 440 20.02 31.73 4.28
C ARG A 440 21.48 32.07 3.93
N LYS A 441 21.87 33.36 3.99
CA LYS A 441 23.23 33.83 3.71
C LYS A 441 24.00 34.23 4.96
N ASP A 442 23.32 34.30 6.10
CA ASP A 442 23.94 34.54 7.40
C ASP A 442 24.58 33.22 7.87
N LYS A 443 25.91 33.19 7.91
CA LYS A 443 26.67 31.97 8.24
C LYS A 443 26.36 31.43 9.64
N MET A 444 25.81 32.23 10.54
CA MET A 444 25.46 31.85 11.91
C MET A 444 23.97 31.52 12.09
N ASN A 445 23.13 31.89 11.11
CA ASN A 445 21.68 31.81 11.19
C ASN A 445 21.09 31.26 9.89
N ARG A 446 21.69 30.19 9.35
CA ARG A 446 21.18 29.47 8.16
C ARG A 446 19.93 28.64 8.50
N THR A 447 18.95 29.25 9.15
CA THR A 447 17.69 28.65 9.59
C THR A 447 16.60 28.82 8.55
N ILE A 448 15.65 27.89 8.51
CA ILE A 448 14.45 27.87 7.67
C ILE A 448 13.33 27.10 8.39
N TRP A 449 12.07 27.29 8.03
CA TRP A 449 10.91 26.81 8.81
C TRP A 449 10.43 25.38 8.51
N TRP A 450 11.10 24.62 7.65
CA TRP A 450 10.66 23.28 7.27
C TRP A 450 10.78 22.24 8.41
N PHE A 451 9.88 21.25 8.39
CA PHE A 451 10.06 20.00 9.13
C PHE A 451 10.54 18.95 8.13
N LEU A 452 11.87 18.75 8.06
CA LEU A 452 12.44 17.70 7.22
C LEU A 452 12.44 16.36 7.96
N ALA A 453 12.76 16.33 9.25
CA ALA A 453 12.74 15.11 10.06
C ALA A 453 11.34 14.48 10.12
N ALA A 454 11.27 13.15 10.20
CA ALA A 454 10.02 12.49 10.52
C ALA A 454 9.63 12.83 11.98
N PRO A 455 8.34 13.06 12.28
CA PRO A 455 7.89 13.21 13.66
C PRO A 455 8.19 11.96 14.50
N THR A 456 8.30 12.08 15.82
CA THR A 456 8.47 10.94 16.73
C THR A 456 7.38 10.99 17.79
N PHE A 457 6.77 9.85 18.10
CA PHE A 457 5.77 9.74 19.17
C PHE A 457 6.41 9.25 20.45
N ALA A 458 6.07 9.87 21.58
CA ALA A 458 6.51 9.44 22.91
C ALA A 458 5.63 10.02 24.01
N ASN A 459 5.49 9.30 25.13
CA ASN A 459 4.88 9.84 26.33
C ASN A 459 5.93 10.64 27.13
N ILE A 460 5.98 11.96 26.90
CA ILE A 460 6.92 12.86 27.60
C ILE A 460 6.19 13.83 28.54
N TYR A 461 4.86 13.94 28.47
CA TYR A 461 4.06 14.90 29.23
C TYR A 461 2.98 14.24 30.11
N THR A 462 3.43 13.67 31.23
CA THR A 462 2.55 13.02 32.22
C THR A 462 1.80 13.98 33.15
N GLY A 463 2.08 15.29 33.09
CA GLY A 463 1.46 16.31 33.94
C GLY A 463 0.12 16.88 33.44
N GLY A 464 -0.32 16.44 32.26
CA GLY A 464 -1.50 16.96 31.56
C GLY A 464 -2.83 16.33 32.00
N PRO A 465 -3.95 16.76 31.36
CA PRO A 465 -5.26 16.13 31.58
C PRO A 465 -5.32 14.69 31.06
N ASN A 466 -4.45 14.32 30.11
CA ASN A 466 -4.37 13.03 29.46
C ASN A 466 -2.94 12.47 29.56
N PRO A 467 -2.52 11.96 30.74
CA PRO A 467 -1.13 11.60 31.02
C PRO A 467 -0.62 10.35 30.27
N ASP A 468 -1.52 9.60 29.64
CA ASP A 468 -1.21 8.36 28.92
C ASP A 468 -1.13 8.57 27.38
N HIS A 469 -1.51 9.76 26.89
CA HIS A 469 -1.43 10.11 25.47
C HIS A 469 0.05 10.25 25.06
N LEU A 470 0.31 10.08 23.76
CA LEU A 470 1.62 10.32 23.18
C LEU A 470 1.68 11.76 22.66
N GLU A 471 2.82 12.41 22.89
CA GLU A 471 3.17 13.68 22.27
C GLU A 471 3.92 13.46 20.95
N ILE A 472 3.87 14.48 20.10
CA ILE A 472 4.50 14.51 18.79
C ILE A 472 5.72 15.41 18.86
N LEU A 473 6.91 14.82 18.82
CA LEU A 473 8.20 15.49 18.73
C LEU A 473 8.52 15.78 17.26
N ALA A 474 8.92 17.02 16.95
CA ALA A 474 9.22 17.43 15.58
C ALA A 474 10.42 18.36 15.49
N GLY A 475 11.50 17.89 14.85
CA GLY A 475 12.72 18.65 14.62
C GLY A 475 12.56 19.66 13.48
N ASN A 476 12.76 20.94 13.77
CA ASN A 476 12.66 22.01 12.78
C ASN A 476 14.04 22.60 12.47
N ALA A 477 14.24 23.00 11.22
CA ALA A 477 15.49 23.65 10.85
C ALA A 477 15.60 25.12 11.23
N ASP A 478 14.67 25.60 12.04
CA ASP A 478 14.82 26.82 12.80
C ASP A 478 15.73 26.64 14.04
N ARG A 479 16.32 25.43 14.22
CA ARG A 479 17.19 24.99 15.33
C ARG A 479 16.44 24.48 16.56
N HIS A 480 15.12 24.34 16.48
CA HIS A 480 14.34 23.90 17.61
C HIS A 480 13.81 22.49 17.43
N LEU A 481 13.71 21.79 18.55
CA LEU A 481 12.85 20.63 18.68
C LEU A 481 11.52 21.08 19.30
N TYR A 482 10.42 20.77 18.62
CA TYR A 482 9.07 21.07 19.07
C TYR A 482 8.42 19.83 19.67
N ALA A 483 7.48 20.03 20.59
CA ALA A 483 6.60 18.98 21.09
C ALA A 483 5.15 19.47 21.10
N PHE A 484 4.25 18.66 20.56
CA PHE A 484 2.81 18.96 20.51
C PHE A 484 2.01 17.82 21.15
N GLN A 485 0.95 18.17 21.85
CA GLN A 485 -0.04 17.21 22.36
C GLN A 485 -0.89 16.68 21.20
N SER A 486 -1.64 15.60 21.44
CA SER A 486 -2.56 14.99 20.47
C SER A 486 -3.69 15.90 19.98
N ASP A 487 -3.91 17.06 20.61
CA ASP A 487 -4.86 18.10 20.17
C ASP A 487 -4.18 19.30 19.48
N GLY A 488 -2.91 19.17 19.12
CA GLY A 488 -2.10 20.18 18.44
C GLY A 488 -1.59 21.32 19.34
N LYS A 489 -1.89 21.33 20.65
CA LYS A 489 -1.34 22.34 21.56
C LYS A 489 0.15 22.08 21.84
N PRO A 490 0.97 23.13 22.02
CA PRO A 490 2.35 22.95 22.42
C PRO A 490 2.43 22.37 23.84
N VAL A 491 3.38 21.46 24.05
CA VAL A 491 3.70 20.91 25.37
C VAL A 491 4.38 22.00 26.21
N PRO A 492 4.01 22.19 27.49
CA PRO A 492 4.71 23.12 28.38
C PRO A 492 6.22 22.82 28.46
N GLY A 493 7.06 23.85 28.40
CA GLY A 493 8.52 23.72 28.35
C GLY A 493 9.09 23.76 26.93
N TRP A 494 8.31 23.32 25.94
CA TRP A 494 8.70 23.26 24.53
C TRP A 494 8.28 24.52 23.74
N PRO A 495 8.95 24.87 22.62
CA PRO A 495 10.08 24.16 22.00
C PRO A 495 11.44 24.44 22.66
N VAL A 496 12.40 23.52 22.47
CA VAL A 496 13.79 23.64 22.96
C VAL A 496 14.70 24.04 21.81
N ILE A 497 15.46 25.13 21.98
CA ILE A 497 16.51 25.53 21.03
C ILE A 497 17.78 24.70 21.26
N LEU A 498 18.38 24.14 20.21
CA LEU A 498 19.61 23.33 20.31
C LEU A 498 20.85 24.17 19.98
N ARG A 499 21.65 24.52 20.99
CA ARG A 499 22.92 25.25 20.84
C ARG A 499 23.83 25.00 22.03
N ASP A 500 25.11 24.70 21.78
CA ASP A 500 26.08 24.37 22.83
C ASP A 500 26.32 25.61 23.70
N PRO A 501 25.87 25.64 24.97
CA PRO A 501 26.02 26.81 25.83
C PRO A 501 27.48 27.15 26.12
N ALA A 502 28.39 26.16 26.06
CA ALA A 502 29.81 26.34 26.32
C ALA A 502 30.52 27.10 25.18
N LYS A 503 29.90 27.17 24.00
CA LYS A 503 30.43 27.87 22.82
C LYS A 503 29.98 29.32 22.72
N LEU A 504 29.05 29.76 23.57
CA LEU A 504 28.65 31.17 23.69
C LEU A 504 29.67 31.95 24.54
N GLY A 505 30.65 32.55 23.88
CA GLY A 505 31.70 33.35 24.49
C GLY A 505 31.18 34.62 25.19
N ALA A 506 32.07 35.33 25.89
CA ALA A 506 31.70 36.46 26.76
C ALA A 506 30.92 37.59 26.04
N SER A 507 31.16 37.79 24.74
CA SER A 507 30.53 38.84 23.93
C SER A 507 29.37 38.36 23.05
N ASP A 508 29.02 37.08 23.12
CA ASP A 508 28.02 36.46 22.26
C ASP A 508 26.63 36.47 22.91
N SER A 509 25.58 36.39 22.11
CA SER A 509 24.18 36.41 22.58
C SER A 509 23.21 35.77 21.58
N ILE A 510 22.10 35.25 22.09
CA ILE A 510 20.92 34.86 21.32
C ILE A 510 19.79 35.84 21.63
N ASP A 511 19.13 36.37 20.60
CA ASP A 511 17.99 37.27 20.78
C ASP A 511 16.80 36.56 21.46
N PRO A 512 16.21 37.09 22.55
CA PRO A 512 15.17 36.39 23.31
C PRO A 512 13.81 36.30 22.63
N VAL A 513 13.61 36.98 21.49
CA VAL A 513 12.35 36.95 20.73
C VAL A 513 12.53 36.20 19.43
N THR A 514 13.59 36.48 18.68
CA THR A 514 13.83 35.89 17.35
C THR A 514 14.79 34.71 17.39
N HIS A 515 15.42 34.43 18.53
CA HIS A 515 16.41 33.36 18.72
C HIS A 515 17.58 33.42 17.73
N ARG A 516 17.86 34.63 17.23
CA ARG A 516 18.95 34.88 16.30
C ARG A 516 20.27 34.94 17.05
N LEU A 517 21.27 34.22 16.53
CA LEU A 517 22.62 34.14 17.09
C LEU A 517 23.46 35.34 16.65
N ARG A 518 24.18 35.94 17.59
CA ARG A 518 25.15 37.02 17.39
C ARG A 518 26.47 36.63 18.08
N GLU A 519 27.42 36.12 17.30
CA GLU A 519 28.77 35.80 17.78
C GLU A 519 29.80 36.78 17.24
N ASN A 520 30.78 37.13 18.08
CA ASN A 520 31.91 37.97 17.71
C ASN A 520 33.18 37.16 17.42
N ASP A 521 33.14 35.83 17.55
CA ASP A 521 34.28 34.99 17.24
C ASP A 521 34.41 34.79 15.71
N ALA A 522 35.52 35.28 15.15
CA ALA A 522 35.84 35.11 13.74
C ALA A 522 36.45 33.73 13.42
N ALA A 523 36.68 32.85 14.41
CA ALA A 523 37.29 31.53 14.26
C ALA A 523 36.28 30.40 13.94
N ASP A 524 35.09 30.41 14.54
CA ASP A 524 34.05 29.38 14.34
C ASP A 524 33.02 29.82 13.28
N ARG A 525 33.37 29.61 12.00
CA ARG A 525 32.61 30.12 10.82
C ARG A 525 31.60 29.13 10.23
N PHE A 526 31.36 27.99 10.87
CA PHE A 526 30.71 26.80 10.30
C PHE A 526 29.40 26.40 11.02
N ASN A 527 28.53 27.37 11.31
CA ASN A 527 27.33 27.16 12.15
C ASN A 527 26.06 27.06 11.30
N GLY A 528 25.94 25.97 10.52
CA GLY A 528 24.80 25.62 9.67
C GLY A 528 23.56 25.08 10.40
N ALA A 529 23.27 25.57 11.60
CA ALA A 529 22.39 24.90 12.57
C ALA A 529 20.93 24.75 12.11
N LYS A 530 20.57 23.51 11.77
CA LYS A 530 19.24 23.01 11.42
C LYS A 530 19.05 21.66 12.11
N VAL A 531 17.85 21.35 12.58
CA VAL A 531 17.48 19.98 12.94
C VAL A 531 16.84 19.34 11.70
N ILE A 532 17.46 18.28 11.18
CA ILE A 532 17.03 17.62 9.94
C ILE A 532 16.85 16.10 10.09
N MET A 533 17.21 15.54 11.25
CA MET A 533 17.04 14.14 11.58
C MET A 533 16.03 13.99 12.72
N SER A 534 15.33 12.85 12.72
CA SER A 534 14.38 12.50 13.77
C SER A 534 15.10 12.40 15.12
N PRO A 535 14.49 12.84 16.22
CA PRO A 535 15.01 12.56 17.55
C PRO A 535 14.87 11.06 17.87
N ALA A 536 15.68 10.57 18.79
CA ALA A 536 15.46 9.31 19.46
C ALA A 536 14.86 9.53 20.84
N VAL A 537 14.07 8.58 21.34
CA VAL A 537 13.45 8.66 22.66
C VAL A 537 13.61 7.35 23.41
N GLY A 538 14.10 7.42 24.64
CA GLY A 538 14.30 6.25 25.50
C GLY A 538 14.91 6.63 26.86
N ASP A 539 14.82 5.73 27.83
CA ASP A 539 15.37 5.92 29.17
C ASP A 539 16.88 5.62 29.18
N ILE A 540 17.69 6.61 28.82
CA ILE A 540 19.16 6.44 28.76
C ILE A 540 19.80 6.35 30.14
N GLU A 541 19.11 6.70 31.23
CA GLU A 541 19.65 6.67 32.60
C GLU A 541 19.20 5.44 33.41
N GLY A 542 18.19 4.72 32.93
CA GLY A 542 17.58 3.57 33.60
C GLY A 542 16.74 3.94 34.82
N ASP A 543 16.17 5.15 34.85
CA ASP A 543 15.42 5.68 35.99
C ASP A 543 13.88 5.53 35.88
N GLY A 544 13.40 5.01 34.76
CA GLY A 544 11.99 4.83 34.41
C GLY A 544 11.36 6.01 33.66
N THR A 545 12.15 7.04 33.33
CA THR A 545 11.70 8.23 32.59
C THR A 545 12.37 8.28 31.22
N VAL A 546 11.58 8.51 30.17
CA VAL A 546 12.15 8.67 28.83
C VAL A 546 12.87 10.00 28.66
N ASP A 547 13.96 9.99 27.90
CA ASP A 547 14.75 11.15 27.52
C ASP A 547 14.71 11.36 26.01
N VAL A 548 14.96 12.60 25.56
CA VAL A 548 14.91 12.95 24.14
C VAL A 548 16.31 13.26 23.63
N ILE A 549 16.77 12.52 22.61
CA ILE A 549 18.10 12.65 22.03
C ILE A 549 17.98 13.23 20.63
N ALA A 550 18.67 14.32 20.34
CA ALA A 550 18.52 15.04 19.07
C ALA A 550 19.86 15.53 18.50
N THR A 551 19.95 15.56 17.18
CA THR A 551 21.09 16.11 16.45
C THR A 551 20.75 17.46 15.83
N VAL A 552 21.77 18.31 15.72
CA VAL A 552 21.68 19.60 15.04
C VAL A 552 22.95 19.81 14.23
N ASN A 553 22.79 20.42 13.06
CA ASN A 553 23.87 20.63 12.08
C ASN A 553 24.83 21.77 12.48
N GLU A 554 25.24 21.82 13.74
CA GLU A 554 26.27 22.74 14.21
C GLU A 554 27.64 22.06 14.24
N GLN A 555 28.68 22.82 13.90
CA GLN A 555 30.04 22.34 13.78
C GLN A 555 31.02 23.33 14.38
N TYR A 556 32.00 22.83 15.11
CA TYR A 556 33.02 23.65 15.77
C TYR A 556 34.41 23.24 15.31
N ARG A 557 35.24 24.24 15.01
CA ARG A 557 36.64 24.02 14.63
C ARG A 557 37.48 23.85 15.90
N GLU A 558 37.55 22.61 16.38
CA GLU A 558 38.26 22.22 17.60
C GLU A 558 39.00 20.88 17.39
N PRO A 559 39.88 20.44 18.31
CA PRO A 559 40.50 19.12 18.19
C PRO A 559 39.45 18.01 18.05
N VAL A 560 39.59 17.18 17.02
CA VAL A 560 38.65 16.09 16.70
C VAL A 560 38.61 15.09 17.85
N ASN A 561 37.42 14.75 18.32
CA ASN A 561 37.19 13.85 19.44
C ASN A 561 37.33 12.38 19.03
N THR A 562 38.53 11.91 18.72
CA THR A 562 38.78 10.52 18.30
C THR A 562 40.07 9.98 18.91
N ASP A 563 40.11 8.66 19.13
CA ASP A 563 41.32 7.93 19.51
C ASP A 563 42.22 7.56 18.31
N ASP A 564 41.77 7.84 17.07
CA ASP A 564 42.61 7.77 15.86
C ASP A 564 43.19 9.15 15.50
N SER A 565 44.51 9.27 15.63
CA SER A 565 45.24 10.49 15.25
C SER A 565 45.80 10.48 13.83
N ALA A 566 45.81 9.35 13.13
CA ALA A 566 46.46 9.23 11.83
C ALA A 566 45.67 9.96 10.74
N VAL A 567 44.38 9.66 10.60
CA VAL A 567 43.52 10.23 9.55
C VAL A 567 43.35 11.75 9.68
N PRO A 568 43.02 12.32 10.86
CA PRO A 568 42.92 13.76 11.01
C PRO A 568 44.23 14.50 10.67
N ASN A 569 45.39 13.93 11.02
CA ASN A 569 46.69 14.53 10.74
C ASN A 569 47.00 14.57 9.23
N VAL A 570 46.64 13.53 8.49
CA VAL A 570 46.79 13.49 7.02
C VAL A 570 45.91 14.55 6.37
N LEU A 571 44.65 14.66 6.79
CA LEU A 571 43.72 15.65 6.23
C LEU A 571 44.10 17.07 6.59
N ALA A 572 44.56 17.34 7.82
CA ALA A 572 45.07 18.66 8.21
C ALA A 572 46.24 19.12 7.32
N ALA A 573 47.08 18.20 6.83
CA ALA A 573 48.17 18.52 5.91
C ALA A 573 47.69 18.97 4.52
N THR A 574 46.45 18.64 4.13
CA THR A 574 45.82 19.11 2.88
C THR A 574 45.19 20.50 3.01
N GLY A 575 45.11 21.05 4.22
CA GLY A 575 44.44 22.32 4.50
C GLY A 575 42.93 22.21 4.74
N SER A 576 42.39 20.98 4.85
CA SER A 576 41.00 20.75 5.27
C SER A 576 40.80 21.15 6.73
N ASP A 577 39.62 21.71 7.02
CA ASP A 577 39.19 22.00 8.39
C ASP A 577 38.48 20.77 8.97
N ALA A 578 38.96 20.29 10.12
CA ALA A 578 38.34 19.22 10.89
C ALA A 578 37.84 19.77 12.23
N GLY A 579 36.93 19.05 12.88
CA GLY A 579 36.33 19.52 14.11
C GLY A 579 35.40 18.52 14.77
N ASN A 580 34.38 19.04 15.46
CA ASN A 580 33.33 18.23 16.05
C ASN A 580 31.95 18.83 15.82
N ASN A 581 30.98 17.94 15.67
CA ASN A 581 29.55 18.23 15.72
C ASN A 581 29.04 18.08 17.17
N ARG A 582 27.74 18.27 17.38
CA ARG A 582 27.04 18.06 18.65
C ARG A 582 25.80 17.20 18.51
N ILE A 583 25.58 16.41 19.54
CA ILE A 583 24.35 15.67 19.81
C ILE A 583 23.89 16.01 21.23
N TYR A 584 22.59 16.07 21.46
CA TYR A 584 21.97 16.55 22.69
C TYR A 584 21.13 15.45 23.32
N ALA A 585 21.13 15.38 24.65
CA ALA A 585 20.11 14.68 25.42
C ALA A 585 19.34 15.70 26.27
N LEU A 586 18.02 15.60 26.26
CA LEU A 586 17.08 16.56 26.85
C LEU A 586 16.19 15.85 27.88
N PHE A 587 15.86 16.55 28.97
CA PHE A 587 14.78 16.15 29.86
C PHE A 587 13.42 16.15 29.12
N PRO A 588 12.51 15.22 29.44
CA PRO A 588 11.23 15.05 28.72
C PRO A 588 10.30 16.25 28.84
N ASP A 589 10.36 16.97 29.96
CA ASP A 589 9.53 18.14 30.21
C ASP A 589 9.99 19.39 29.46
N GLY A 590 11.10 19.30 28.71
CA GLY A 590 11.69 20.44 28.03
C GLY A 590 11.97 21.61 28.98
N SER A 591 12.23 21.33 30.28
CA SER A 591 12.46 22.35 31.31
C SER A 591 13.86 22.25 31.99
N LEU A 592 14.34 23.36 32.56
CA LEU A 592 15.68 23.43 33.17
C LEU A 592 15.70 22.76 34.55
N HIS A 593 16.55 21.75 34.74
CA HIS A 593 16.73 21.04 36.02
C HIS A 593 17.95 21.50 36.85
N GLY A 594 18.69 22.52 36.41
CA GLY A 594 19.78 23.15 37.17
C GLY A 594 21.07 22.33 37.36
N SER A 595 21.08 21.06 36.94
CA SER A 595 22.24 20.16 36.94
C SER A 595 22.92 20.04 35.58
N GLY A 596 22.21 20.37 34.49
CA GLY A 596 22.74 20.42 33.12
C GLY A 596 23.49 21.72 32.79
N PRO A 597 24.27 21.75 31.69
CA PRO A 597 24.89 22.99 31.24
C PRO A 597 23.83 24.00 30.84
N SER A 598 23.98 25.22 31.36
CA SER A 598 23.09 26.32 31.04
C SER A 598 23.83 27.67 31.07
N ASN A 599 23.42 28.58 30.20
CA ASN A 599 23.75 29.99 30.18
C ASN A 599 22.47 30.86 29.98
N PRO A 600 21.55 30.92 30.96
CA PRO A 600 20.25 31.58 30.81
C PRO A 600 20.33 33.09 30.51
N ALA A 601 21.48 33.71 30.79
CA ALA A 601 21.73 35.11 30.49
C ALA A 601 21.91 35.39 28.97
N LYS A 602 22.18 34.36 28.18
CA LYS A 602 22.51 34.44 26.75
C LYS A 602 21.74 33.48 25.87
N HIS A 603 21.17 32.45 26.47
CA HIS A 603 20.43 31.40 25.83
C HIS A 603 18.97 31.51 26.32
N PRO A 604 18.11 32.20 25.57
CA PRO A 604 16.70 32.29 25.93
C PRO A 604 16.10 30.89 25.86
N ASN A 605 15.29 30.52 26.86
CA ASN A 605 14.67 29.19 26.96
C ASN A 605 15.69 28.03 26.94
N ASP A 606 16.79 28.19 27.67
CA ASP A 606 17.85 27.20 27.91
C ASP A 606 17.43 26.01 28.76
N ASN A 607 16.45 25.29 28.26
CA ASN A 607 15.52 24.65 29.15
C ASN A 607 15.56 23.13 29.10
N ALA A 608 16.63 22.37 28.82
CA ALA A 608 16.46 20.91 29.00
C ALA A 608 17.71 20.03 29.05
N TYR A 609 18.93 20.55 28.90
CA TYR A 609 20.05 19.64 28.65
C TYR A 609 20.38 18.74 29.85
N LYS A 610 20.61 17.45 29.59
CA LYS A 610 21.09 16.49 30.60
C LYS A 610 22.54 16.81 31.01
N PRO A 611 22.95 16.47 32.26
CA PRO A 611 24.35 16.59 32.67
C PRO A 611 25.29 15.81 31.74
N GLY A 612 26.41 16.43 31.34
CA GLY A 612 27.38 15.82 30.42
C GLY A 612 27.13 16.10 28.92
N TRP A 613 25.92 16.53 28.57
CA TRP A 613 25.51 16.84 27.18
C TRP A 613 25.55 18.35 26.89
N PRO A 614 25.76 18.80 25.65
CA PRO A 614 25.88 18.01 24.42
C PRO A 614 27.22 17.27 24.27
N ALA A 615 27.20 16.09 23.67
CA ALA A 615 28.40 15.29 23.40
C ALA A 615 29.09 15.72 22.10
N ARG A 616 30.42 15.55 22.03
CA ARG A 616 31.25 15.93 20.89
C ARG A 616 31.40 14.77 19.91
N ILE A 617 30.93 14.93 18.68
CA ILE A 617 31.05 13.90 17.63
C ILE A 617 32.10 14.35 16.62
N GLY A 618 33.17 13.58 16.46
CA GLY A 618 34.27 13.92 15.56
C GLY A 618 33.84 14.01 14.10
N SER A 619 34.34 15.02 13.40
CA SER A 619 34.21 15.15 11.95
C SER A 619 35.56 15.47 11.33
N LEU A 620 35.95 14.69 10.31
CA LEU A 620 37.22 14.84 9.63
C LEU A 620 37.21 15.99 8.60
N THR A 621 36.03 16.45 8.21
CA THR A 621 35.83 17.61 7.33
C THR A 621 34.60 18.41 7.78
N LEU A 622 34.74 19.74 7.82
CA LEU A 622 33.65 20.66 8.19
C LEU A 622 33.06 21.32 6.94
N GLU A 623 31.74 21.55 6.98
CA GLU A 623 30.91 22.05 5.87
C GLU A 623 31.11 21.31 4.54
N LEU A 624 31.01 19.98 4.61
CA LEU A 624 31.09 19.09 3.46
C LEU A 624 30.11 19.47 2.36
N LEU A 625 28.83 19.65 2.74
CA LEU A 625 27.74 19.97 1.82
C LEU A 625 26.68 20.78 2.59
N PRO A 626 26.14 21.86 2.01
CA PRO A 626 25.18 22.71 2.70
C PRO A 626 23.87 21.94 2.94
N VAL A 627 23.44 21.86 4.21
CA VAL A 627 22.24 21.14 4.70
C VAL A 627 22.46 19.65 4.95
N VAL A 628 22.72 18.84 3.93
CA VAL A 628 23.02 17.40 4.08
C VAL A 628 24.52 17.26 3.96
N GLY A 629 25.21 16.68 4.93
CA GLY A 629 26.68 16.67 5.04
C GLY A 629 27.21 17.61 6.14
N ASP A 630 26.33 18.46 6.68
CA ASP A 630 26.64 19.38 7.76
C ASP A 630 26.26 18.73 9.10
N GLY A 631 27.12 17.93 9.72
CA GLY A 631 26.83 17.34 11.04
C GLY A 631 26.56 15.83 10.96
N PRO A 632 25.90 15.22 11.97
CA PRO A 632 25.39 13.87 11.86
C PRO A 632 24.17 13.82 10.93
N ASP A 633 24.28 13.15 9.78
CA ASP A 633 23.19 13.02 8.79
C ASP A 633 22.28 11.79 9.01
N GLY A 634 22.45 11.09 10.14
CA GLY A 634 21.59 10.01 10.60
C GLY A 634 20.91 10.37 11.92
N ALA A 635 19.74 9.80 12.16
CA ALA A 635 19.13 9.86 13.48
C ALA A 635 20.03 9.14 14.51
N PRO A 636 20.11 9.63 15.75
CA PRO A 636 20.67 8.83 16.83
C PRO A 636 19.83 7.57 17.04
N VAL A 637 20.45 6.50 17.49
CA VAL A 637 19.77 5.24 17.80
C VAL A 637 20.07 4.80 19.22
N LEU A 638 19.12 4.17 19.89
CA LEU A 638 19.24 3.73 21.29
C LEU A 638 19.16 2.20 21.37
N ALA A 639 19.95 1.60 22.24
CA ALA A 639 19.82 0.19 22.61
C ALA A 639 20.53 -0.11 23.92
N ASN A 640 20.16 -1.20 24.60
CA ASN A 640 20.94 -1.73 25.71
C ASN A 640 22.12 -2.56 25.19
N VAL A 641 23.28 -1.93 25.03
CA VAL A 641 24.47 -2.57 24.46
C VAL A 641 25.27 -3.30 25.54
N ASN A 642 25.31 -2.75 26.75
CA ASN A 642 26.17 -3.25 27.82
C ASN A 642 25.49 -4.26 28.78
N GLY A 643 24.18 -4.52 28.61
CA GLY A 643 23.38 -5.40 29.44
C GLY A 643 22.91 -4.79 30.77
N GLY A 644 22.95 -3.46 30.88
CA GLY A 644 22.53 -2.66 32.02
C GLY A 644 21.02 -2.42 32.06
N ASN A 645 20.61 -1.39 32.81
CA ASN A 645 19.24 -0.88 32.77
C ASN A 645 19.15 0.45 32.00
N ASP A 646 20.30 1.01 31.62
CA ASP A 646 20.46 2.20 30.80
C ASP A 646 20.50 1.82 29.31
N LEU A 647 20.18 2.81 28.46
CA LEU A 647 20.33 2.71 27.02
C LEU A 647 21.54 3.50 26.56
N GLU A 648 22.33 2.89 25.67
CA GLU A 648 23.42 3.55 24.96
C GLU A 648 22.94 4.26 23.70
N VAL A 649 23.59 5.38 23.38
CA VAL A 649 23.35 6.15 22.15
C VAL A 649 24.38 5.79 21.09
N GLY A 650 23.93 5.17 20.01
CA GLY A 650 24.68 4.98 18.77
C GLY A 650 24.56 6.21 17.86
N ILE A 651 25.69 6.76 17.41
CA ILE A 651 25.72 7.88 16.46
C ILE A 651 27.04 7.92 15.68
N LEU A 652 27.03 8.48 14.48
CA LEU A 652 28.23 8.74 13.69
C LEU A 652 28.24 10.17 13.16
N GLY A 653 29.44 10.73 13.00
CA GLY A 653 29.62 11.99 12.26
C GLY A 653 29.73 11.70 10.78
N THR A 654 29.15 12.55 9.92
CA THR A 654 29.41 12.45 8.48
C THR A 654 30.90 12.68 8.22
N ALA A 655 31.55 11.75 7.52
CA ALA A 655 33.00 11.74 7.38
C ALA A 655 33.73 11.79 8.73
N GLY A 656 33.22 11.07 9.73
CA GLY A 656 33.76 10.98 11.08
C GLY A 656 33.57 9.58 11.66
N PRO A 657 34.24 9.22 12.76
CA PRO A 657 34.08 7.90 13.34
C PRO A 657 32.68 7.72 13.99
N ALA A 658 32.32 6.47 14.29
CA ALA A 658 31.10 6.13 15.02
C ALA A 658 31.36 5.97 16.52
N TYR A 659 30.35 6.31 17.32
CA TYR A 659 30.38 6.35 18.78
C TYR A 659 29.22 5.54 19.35
N ILE A 660 29.49 4.86 20.47
CA ILE A 660 28.49 4.31 21.37
C ILE A 660 28.66 5.05 22.71
N LEU A 661 27.70 5.90 23.06
CA LEU A 661 27.77 6.80 24.20
C LEU A 661 26.88 6.31 25.34
N ASN A 662 27.33 6.47 26.57
CA ASN A 662 26.50 6.26 27.76
C ASN A 662 25.61 7.49 28.05
N SER A 663 24.83 7.38 29.13
CA SER A 663 23.97 8.45 29.65
C SER A 663 24.67 9.78 29.95
N ALA A 664 25.99 9.78 30.17
CA ALA A 664 26.78 10.98 30.42
C ALA A 664 27.34 11.63 29.15
N GLY A 665 27.08 11.05 27.97
CA GLY A 665 27.62 11.51 26.69
C GLY A 665 29.08 11.10 26.44
N ASP A 666 29.62 10.17 27.23
CA ASP A 666 30.97 9.62 27.07
C ASP A 666 30.94 8.25 26.38
N SER A 667 32.00 7.88 25.65
CA SER A 667 32.09 6.54 25.06
C SER A 667 32.07 5.44 26.12
N ILE A 668 31.27 4.39 25.90
CA ILE A 668 31.25 3.20 26.77
C ILE A 668 32.60 2.46 26.80
N TYR A 669 33.46 2.71 25.80
CA TYR A 669 34.81 2.15 25.74
C TYR A 669 35.86 3.00 26.48
N GLY A 670 35.41 4.10 27.10
CA GLY A 670 36.21 5.06 27.83
C GLY A 670 36.97 6.03 26.92
N LYS A 671 37.92 6.76 27.51
CA LYS A 671 38.72 7.77 26.83
C LYS A 671 40.18 7.32 26.66
N ASP A 672 40.84 7.87 25.65
CA ASP A 672 42.29 7.73 25.45
C ASP A 672 43.09 8.60 26.44
N PRO A 673 44.44 8.49 26.50
CA PRO A 673 45.25 9.32 27.39
C PRO A 673 45.20 10.83 27.12
N SER A 674 44.72 11.25 25.95
CA SER A 674 44.53 12.63 25.55
C SER A 674 43.15 13.17 25.94
N GLY A 675 42.26 12.32 26.46
CA GLY A 675 40.91 12.66 26.88
C GLY A 675 39.89 12.65 25.74
N ASN A 676 40.22 12.02 24.60
CA ASN A 676 39.30 11.80 23.49
C ASN A 676 38.53 10.50 23.70
N ASP A 677 37.29 10.44 23.23
CA ASP A 677 36.48 9.23 23.28
C ASP A 677 37.03 8.13 22.39
N ARG A 678 36.99 6.89 22.89
CA ARG A 678 37.34 5.71 22.10
C ARG A 678 36.19 5.36 21.16
N THR A 679 36.48 5.38 19.87
CA THR A 679 35.50 5.21 18.79
C THR A 679 35.44 3.76 18.29
N LEU A 680 34.46 3.44 17.45
CA LEU A 680 34.46 2.21 16.67
C LEU A 680 35.61 2.27 15.64
N LEU A 681 36.36 1.17 15.51
CA LEU A 681 37.60 1.15 14.73
C LEU A 681 37.32 1.18 13.23
N ILE A 682 37.86 2.17 12.55
CA ILE A 682 37.73 2.35 11.09
C ILE A 682 38.88 1.68 10.30
N ASP A 683 39.99 1.36 10.96
CA ASP A 683 41.22 0.81 10.38
C ASP A 683 41.41 -0.71 10.66
N ALA A 684 40.37 -1.38 11.16
CA ALA A 684 40.38 -2.79 11.53
C ALA A 684 39.30 -3.58 10.77
N PRO A 685 39.46 -3.81 9.45
CA PRO A 685 38.51 -4.61 8.67
C PRO A 685 38.49 -6.07 9.13
N GLY A 686 37.34 -6.73 8.95
CA GLY A 686 37.18 -8.15 9.18
C GLY A 686 38.02 -9.00 8.23
N ALA A 687 38.45 -10.18 8.68
CA ALA A 687 39.35 -11.05 7.93
C ALA A 687 38.75 -11.63 6.62
N GLY A 688 37.42 -11.60 6.48
CA GLY A 688 36.65 -12.03 5.32
C GLY A 688 35.95 -10.88 4.57
N ALA A 689 36.33 -9.62 4.83
CA ALA A 689 35.89 -8.47 4.05
C ALA A 689 36.20 -8.67 2.56
N ASN A 690 35.30 -8.24 1.66
CA ASN A 690 35.55 -8.27 0.22
C ASN A 690 36.17 -6.97 -0.32
N SER A 691 36.28 -5.94 0.51
CA SER A 691 37.04 -4.73 0.20
C SER A 691 38.36 -4.69 0.98
N ALA A 692 39.40 -4.19 0.30
CA ALA A 692 40.70 -3.90 0.90
C ALA A 692 40.91 -2.39 1.13
N ASP A 693 39.97 -1.53 0.69
CA ASP A 693 40.06 -0.08 0.86
C ASP A 693 39.76 0.32 2.31
N THR A 694 40.79 0.84 2.97
CA THR A 694 40.75 1.18 4.40
C THR A 694 41.54 2.46 4.67
N PRO A 695 41.21 3.21 5.74
CA PRO A 695 40.13 2.98 6.71
C PRO A 695 38.71 3.10 6.12
N ALA A 696 37.76 2.36 6.69
CA ALA A 696 36.33 2.42 6.37
C ALA A 696 35.68 3.56 7.17
N VAL A 697 35.69 4.76 6.59
CA VAL A 697 35.20 5.99 7.23
C VAL A 697 33.69 6.09 7.05
N PRO A 698 32.89 6.29 8.12
CA PRO A 698 31.47 6.56 8.00
C PRO A 698 31.13 7.68 7.01
N ALA A 699 30.21 7.38 6.10
CA ALA A 699 29.80 8.25 5.03
C ALA A 699 28.54 9.04 5.41
N VAL A 700 27.76 9.51 4.43
CA VAL A 700 26.45 10.14 4.66
C VAL A 700 25.40 9.05 4.89
N GLY A 701 24.62 9.16 5.97
CA GLY A 701 23.55 8.21 6.34
C GLY A 701 23.49 8.00 7.85
N GLY A 702 22.71 7.02 8.30
CA GLY A 702 22.59 6.66 9.72
C GLY A 702 22.92 5.20 10.00
N GLY A 703 23.24 4.91 11.26
CA GLY A 703 23.49 3.54 11.72
C GLY A 703 22.30 2.95 12.45
N ILE A 704 22.30 1.63 12.60
CA ILE A 704 21.28 0.86 13.34
C ILE A 704 21.93 -0.16 14.27
N PHE A 705 21.21 -0.58 15.31
CA PHE A 705 21.56 -1.75 16.10
C PHE A 705 20.85 -2.99 15.57
N ALA A 706 21.54 -4.12 15.49
CA ALA A 706 20.93 -5.38 15.05
C ALA A 706 21.60 -6.59 15.70
N ASP A 707 20.80 -7.63 16.02
CA ASP A 707 21.31 -8.95 16.40
C ASP A 707 21.40 -9.87 15.19
N LEU A 708 22.51 -9.75 14.45
CA LEU A 708 22.74 -10.54 13.22
C LEU A 708 23.16 -12.00 13.50
N HIS A 709 23.49 -12.32 14.74
CA HIS A 709 23.96 -13.65 15.13
C HIS A 709 22.91 -14.47 15.92
N GLY A 710 21.79 -13.85 16.29
CA GLY A 710 20.75 -14.47 17.11
C GLY A 710 21.23 -14.81 18.52
N THR A 711 22.24 -14.09 19.03
CA THR A 711 22.88 -14.37 20.34
C THR A 711 22.45 -13.39 21.43
N GLY A 712 21.69 -12.35 21.08
CA GLY A 712 21.40 -11.18 21.91
C GLY A 712 22.55 -10.17 21.98
N GLN A 713 23.68 -10.43 21.32
CA GLN A 713 24.81 -9.49 21.27
C GLN A 713 24.64 -8.56 20.07
N LEU A 714 24.38 -7.28 20.36
CA LEU A 714 24.11 -6.30 19.31
C LEU A 714 25.36 -5.94 18.51
N SER A 715 25.17 -5.80 17.21
CA SER A 715 26.10 -5.18 16.27
C SER A 715 25.64 -3.78 15.91
N PHE A 716 26.56 -2.90 15.53
CA PHE A 716 26.23 -1.59 14.95
C PHE A 716 26.53 -1.62 13.45
N ALA A 717 25.55 -1.38 12.60
CA ALA A 717 25.70 -1.34 11.15
C ALA A 717 25.59 0.09 10.63
N ALA A 718 26.46 0.51 9.71
CA ALA A 718 26.39 1.85 9.12
C ALA A 718 27.05 1.96 7.73
N PRO A 719 26.64 2.95 6.92
CA PRO A 719 27.33 3.36 5.71
C PRO A 719 28.76 3.79 5.97
N THR A 720 29.71 3.27 5.19
CA THR A 720 31.09 3.78 5.16
C THR A 720 31.62 3.87 3.73
N ALA A 721 32.76 4.52 3.58
CA ALA A 721 33.52 4.55 2.34
C ALA A 721 35.02 4.50 2.65
N GLY A 722 35.81 4.06 1.70
CA GLY A 722 37.26 4.09 1.83
C GLY A 722 37.84 5.51 1.85
N LEU A 723 39.11 5.63 2.25
CA LEU A 723 39.76 6.94 2.45
C LEU A 723 39.86 7.76 1.16
N GLY A 724 39.98 7.12 0.00
CA GLY A 724 40.01 7.81 -1.30
C GLY A 724 38.78 8.68 -1.52
N LYS A 725 37.60 8.22 -1.06
CA LYS A 725 36.34 8.95 -1.23
C LYS A 725 36.30 10.26 -0.45
N LEU A 726 36.87 10.25 0.76
CA LEU A 726 37.01 11.46 1.58
C LEU A 726 38.03 12.43 0.98
N LEU A 727 39.07 11.92 0.33
CA LEU A 727 40.08 12.75 -0.34
C LEU A 727 39.54 13.40 -1.62
N ASP A 728 38.67 12.73 -2.38
CA ASP A 728 37.99 13.31 -3.56
C ASP A 728 37.21 14.58 -3.23
N VAL A 729 36.59 14.61 -2.06
CA VAL A 729 35.88 15.79 -1.59
C VAL A 729 36.83 16.98 -1.40
N VAL A 730 37.98 16.72 -0.79
CA VAL A 730 38.95 17.76 -0.40
C VAL A 730 39.84 18.17 -1.60
N LEU A 731 40.02 17.27 -2.56
CA LEU A 731 40.79 17.45 -3.79
C LEU A 731 39.89 17.22 -5.02
N PRO A 732 38.86 18.07 -5.26
CA PRO A 732 37.81 17.81 -6.24
C PRO A 732 38.29 17.80 -7.71
N GLU A 733 39.55 18.13 -7.96
CA GLU A 733 40.20 18.03 -9.26
C GLU A 733 40.75 16.63 -9.57
N ASP A 734 40.81 15.75 -8.55
CA ASP A 734 41.22 14.36 -8.63
C ASP A 734 40.02 13.46 -8.31
N GLN A 735 39.84 12.38 -9.08
CA GLN A 735 38.95 11.27 -8.71
C GLN A 735 39.83 10.07 -8.40
N LEU A 736 39.98 9.81 -7.10
CA LEU A 736 40.74 8.71 -6.56
C LEU A 736 39.87 7.47 -6.56
N VAL A 737 40.51 6.34 -6.83
CA VAL A 737 39.88 5.03 -6.70
C VAL A 737 39.50 4.83 -5.23
N SER A 738 38.21 4.57 -4.98
CA SER A 738 37.70 4.26 -3.66
C SER A 738 36.46 3.38 -3.71
N ASP A 739 36.32 2.54 -2.69
CA ASP A 739 35.19 1.63 -2.54
C ASP A 739 34.12 2.24 -1.62
N ASN A 740 32.84 2.03 -1.94
CA ASN A 740 31.72 2.34 -1.05
C ASN A 740 31.35 1.08 -0.27
N HIS A 741 31.00 1.24 1.01
CA HIS A 741 30.87 0.11 1.92
C HIS A 741 29.59 0.15 2.75
N LEU A 742 29.16 -1.04 3.16
CA LEU A 742 28.41 -1.24 4.39
C LEU A 742 29.37 -1.82 5.43
N SER A 743 29.42 -1.25 6.63
CA SER A 743 30.27 -1.74 7.73
C SER A 743 29.42 -2.18 8.91
N VAL A 744 29.92 -3.18 9.63
CA VAL A 744 29.27 -3.73 10.81
C VAL A 744 30.32 -3.98 11.88
N TRP A 745 30.11 -3.42 13.07
CA TRP A 745 31.01 -3.52 14.22
C TRP A 745 30.44 -4.38 15.33
N GLU A 746 31.32 -5.13 15.96
CA GLU A 746 31.06 -5.89 17.17
C GLU A 746 31.16 -4.98 18.40
N LEU A 747 30.13 -4.97 19.24
CA LEU A 747 30.04 -4.07 20.39
C LEU A 747 30.58 -4.69 21.69
N GLY A 748 30.73 -6.03 21.75
CA GLY A 748 31.21 -6.75 22.93
C GLY A 748 32.70 -6.60 23.30
N GLY A 749 33.38 -5.55 22.83
CA GLY A 749 34.66 -5.10 23.41
C GLY A 749 35.87 -5.01 22.46
N THR A 750 35.82 -5.54 21.24
CA THR A 750 36.92 -5.34 20.27
C THR A 750 36.80 -4.01 19.53
N ARG A 751 35.57 -3.49 19.39
CA ARG A 751 35.24 -2.31 18.56
C ARG A 751 35.62 -2.48 17.09
N SER A 752 35.97 -3.69 16.67
CA SER A 752 36.41 -4.04 15.32
C SER A 752 35.21 -4.42 14.46
N GLN A 753 35.40 -4.42 13.15
CA GLN A 753 34.37 -4.97 12.28
C GLN A 753 34.22 -6.49 12.46
N ILE A 754 33.01 -7.01 12.28
CA ILE A 754 32.75 -8.45 12.28
C ILE A 754 33.40 -9.10 11.04
N PRO A 755 33.69 -10.41 11.04
CA PRO A 755 34.60 -11.02 10.08
C PRO A 755 34.32 -10.75 8.60
N ALA A 756 33.06 -10.68 8.17
CA ALA A 756 32.72 -10.49 6.76
C ALA A 756 32.74 -9.03 6.28
N TYR A 757 32.88 -8.05 7.19
CA TYR A 757 32.68 -6.63 6.90
C TYR A 757 34.00 -5.83 6.98
N PRO A 758 34.18 -4.77 6.17
CA PRO A 758 33.17 -4.11 5.34
C PRO A 758 32.79 -4.91 4.08
N ARG A 759 31.57 -4.70 3.62
CA ARG A 759 31.06 -5.21 2.34
C ARG A 759 30.99 -4.08 1.32
N GLU A 760 31.59 -4.29 0.16
CA GLU A 760 31.45 -3.39 -0.99
C GLU A 760 29.98 -3.27 -1.43
N VAL A 761 29.52 -2.04 -1.69
CA VAL A 761 28.22 -1.72 -2.31
C VAL A 761 28.43 -0.83 -3.54
N ASN A 762 27.45 -0.78 -4.44
CA ASN A 762 27.61 -0.12 -5.74
C ASN A 762 27.84 1.41 -5.67
N ASP A 763 27.24 2.10 -4.69
CA ASP A 763 27.38 3.54 -4.52
C ASP A 763 27.14 4.00 -3.06
N LEU A 764 27.24 5.31 -2.80
CA LEU A 764 26.97 5.90 -1.49
C LEU A 764 25.52 5.73 -1.06
N GLN A 765 25.29 5.43 0.22
CA GLN A 765 23.97 5.27 0.84
C GLN A 765 23.44 6.62 1.34
N PHE A 766 23.31 7.59 0.43
CA PHE A 766 23.07 9.01 0.75
C PHE A 766 21.81 9.23 1.60
N VAL A 767 21.99 9.70 2.84
CA VAL A 767 20.94 9.93 3.87
C VAL A 767 19.99 8.74 4.08
N SER A 768 20.47 7.54 3.79
CA SER A 768 19.79 6.27 4.00
C SER A 768 20.27 5.60 5.29
N THR A 769 19.44 4.72 5.83
CA THR A 769 19.79 3.76 6.88
C THR A 769 19.49 2.36 6.34
N SER A 770 20.08 1.33 6.95
CA SER A 770 19.63 -0.05 6.68
C SER A 770 18.38 -0.36 7.49
N ALA A 771 17.66 -1.42 7.09
CA ALA A 771 16.73 -2.15 7.95
C ALA A 771 17.35 -3.51 8.32
N ALA A 772 16.85 -4.16 9.37
CA ALA A 772 17.32 -5.47 9.84
C ALA A 772 16.13 -6.37 10.18
N ALA A 773 15.98 -7.45 9.42
CA ALA A 773 14.96 -8.47 9.65
C ALA A 773 15.38 -9.81 9.03
N ASP A 774 14.91 -10.91 9.61
CA ASP A 774 14.91 -12.21 8.95
C ASP A 774 13.88 -12.17 7.82
N ILE A 775 14.33 -12.33 6.58
CA ILE A 775 13.48 -12.32 5.38
C ILE A 775 13.42 -13.67 4.67
N ASP A 776 14.29 -14.61 5.02
CA ASP A 776 14.40 -15.93 4.37
C ASP A 776 14.04 -17.13 5.27
N GLY A 777 13.75 -16.86 6.54
CA GLY A 777 13.24 -17.79 7.53
C GLY A 777 14.31 -18.69 8.16
N ASP A 778 15.60 -18.33 8.05
CA ASP A 778 16.68 -19.10 8.66
C ASP A 778 16.86 -18.82 10.17
N GLY A 779 16.12 -17.84 10.71
CA GLY A 779 16.14 -17.43 12.10
C GLY A 779 17.22 -16.39 12.44
N LEU A 780 17.98 -15.92 11.45
CA LEU A 780 18.95 -14.84 11.54
C LEU A 780 18.48 -13.66 10.69
N GLN A 781 19.02 -12.47 10.99
CA GLN A 781 18.59 -11.25 10.33
C GLN A 781 19.53 -10.87 9.19
N GLU A 782 18.94 -10.35 8.13
CA GLU A 782 19.62 -9.70 7.02
C GLU A 782 19.56 -8.18 7.17
N LEU A 783 20.67 -7.52 6.83
CA LEU A 783 20.71 -6.08 6.62
C LEU A 783 20.17 -5.76 5.24
N LEU A 784 18.99 -5.16 5.20
CA LEU A 784 18.38 -4.63 3.99
C LEU A 784 18.94 -3.25 3.70
N ASN A 785 19.62 -3.09 2.57
CA ASN A 785 20.38 -1.87 2.29
C ASN A 785 20.39 -1.52 0.81
N GLY A 786 19.93 -0.31 0.48
CA GLY A 786 20.02 0.25 -0.86
C GLY A 786 21.06 1.37 -0.94
N SER A 787 21.53 1.67 -2.15
CA SER A 787 22.55 2.69 -2.40
C SER A 787 22.07 3.75 -3.41
N ALA A 788 22.95 4.68 -3.79
CA ALA A 788 22.74 5.61 -4.90
C ALA A 788 22.71 4.97 -6.29
N TYR A 789 22.09 3.80 -6.36
CA TYR A 789 22.11 2.88 -7.47
C TYR A 789 20.88 1.97 -7.49
N SER A 790 20.80 1.14 -8.53
CA SER A 790 19.61 0.37 -8.96
C SER A 790 19.35 -0.93 -8.18
N ASP A 791 19.91 -1.11 -6.99
CA ASP A 791 19.86 -2.35 -6.25
C ASP A 791 19.52 -2.18 -4.76
N LEU A 792 18.84 -3.20 -4.24
CA LEU A 792 18.53 -3.38 -2.82
C LEU A 792 19.11 -4.72 -2.37
N HIS A 793 20.06 -4.69 -1.44
CA HIS A 793 20.73 -5.85 -0.88
C HIS A 793 20.00 -6.39 0.35
N ALA A 794 20.22 -7.68 0.65
CA ALA A 794 19.89 -8.33 1.91
C ALA A 794 21.09 -9.14 2.39
N LEU A 795 21.96 -8.54 3.22
CA LEU A 795 23.24 -9.12 3.62
C LEU A 795 23.19 -9.64 5.06
N ASN A 796 23.46 -10.92 5.26
CA ASN A 796 23.56 -11.48 6.61
C ASN A 796 24.93 -11.22 7.27
N ALA A 797 25.14 -11.73 8.49
CA ALA A 797 26.40 -11.58 9.23
C ALA A 797 27.63 -12.17 8.50
N ALA A 798 27.44 -13.15 7.61
CA ALA A 798 28.49 -13.73 6.79
C ALA A 798 28.75 -12.95 5.49
N GLY A 799 28.02 -11.85 5.25
CA GLY A 799 28.09 -11.07 4.02
C GLY A 799 27.53 -11.81 2.80
N ALA A 800 26.65 -12.79 3.02
CA ALA A 800 25.97 -13.56 1.99
C ALA A 800 24.53 -13.08 1.83
N GLU A 801 23.97 -13.29 0.63
CA GLU A 801 22.60 -12.93 0.30
C GLU A 801 21.70 -14.17 0.17
N PRO A 802 20.47 -14.14 0.70
CA PRO A 802 19.50 -15.22 0.56
C PRO A 802 19.21 -15.61 -0.89
N GLY A 803 19.19 -16.92 -1.16
CA GLY A 803 18.77 -17.48 -2.45
C GLY A 803 19.71 -17.23 -3.64
N LEU A 804 20.74 -16.39 -3.52
CA LEU A 804 21.65 -15.98 -4.61
C LEU A 804 22.32 -17.18 -5.30
N THR A 805 22.72 -18.20 -4.55
CA THR A 805 23.42 -19.40 -5.08
C THR A 805 22.49 -20.40 -5.76
N THR A 806 21.18 -20.27 -5.57
CA THR A 806 20.16 -21.19 -6.11
C THR A 806 19.42 -20.65 -7.32
N LEU A 807 19.67 -19.38 -7.71
CA LEU A 807 18.89 -18.67 -8.74
C LEU A 807 17.37 -18.77 -8.50
N ALA A 808 16.96 -18.80 -7.23
CA ALA A 808 15.55 -18.87 -6.87
C ALA A 808 14.83 -17.62 -7.38
N ALA A 809 13.56 -17.79 -7.74
CA ALA A 809 12.66 -16.70 -8.14
C ALA A 809 12.68 -15.52 -7.14
N ASN A 810 12.91 -15.79 -5.86
CA ASN A 810 12.92 -14.81 -4.78
C ASN A 810 14.34 -14.42 -4.32
N GLY A 811 15.38 -14.73 -5.09
CA GLY A 811 16.77 -14.44 -4.71
C GLY A 811 17.07 -12.94 -4.58
N TRP A 812 18.15 -12.65 -3.83
CA TRP A 812 18.71 -11.31 -3.63
C TRP A 812 20.02 -11.14 -4.41
N PRO A 813 20.41 -9.91 -4.80
CA PRO A 813 19.76 -8.62 -4.51
C PRO A 813 18.56 -8.33 -5.42
N LYS A 814 17.70 -7.37 -5.03
CA LYS A 814 16.57 -6.90 -5.84
C LYS A 814 16.98 -5.74 -6.75
N PHE A 815 16.41 -5.69 -7.96
CA PHE A 815 16.63 -4.61 -8.91
C PHE A 815 15.51 -3.57 -8.85
N THR A 816 15.87 -2.32 -8.53
CA THR A 816 14.95 -1.18 -8.39
C THR A 816 15.03 -0.21 -9.56
N GLY A 817 16.16 -0.20 -10.29
CA GLY A 817 16.34 0.61 -11.49
C GLY A 817 16.59 2.10 -11.28
N GLY A 818 16.76 2.56 -10.03
CA GLY A 818 17.01 3.95 -9.67
C GLY A 818 17.51 4.12 -8.23
N TRP A 819 17.74 5.37 -7.80
CA TRP A 819 18.41 5.70 -6.53
C TRP A 819 17.50 5.42 -5.31
N THR A 820 18.02 4.67 -4.35
CA THR A 820 17.46 4.54 -2.99
C THR A 820 17.78 5.74 -2.07
N VAL A 821 16.75 6.37 -1.49
CA VAL A 821 16.91 7.58 -0.65
C VAL A 821 16.40 7.39 0.80
N GLY A 822 15.87 6.21 1.14
CA GLY A 822 15.49 5.83 2.50
C GLY A 822 15.57 4.31 2.71
N PRO A 823 15.55 3.81 3.96
CA PRO A 823 15.48 2.37 4.22
C PRO A 823 14.19 1.75 3.65
N PRO A 824 14.23 0.43 3.36
CA PRO A 824 13.04 -0.37 3.12
C PRO A 824 12.25 -0.59 4.43
N ALA A 825 11.05 -1.14 4.28
CA ALA A 825 10.20 -1.59 5.40
C ALA A 825 9.85 -3.08 5.26
N VAL A 826 9.60 -3.74 6.38
CA VAL A 826 9.26 -5.17 6.47
C VAL A 826 7.99 -5.36 7.29
N GLY A 827 6.96 -6.01 6.74
CA GLY A 827 5.64 -6.19 7.36
C GLY A 827 4.81 -7.27 6.66
N ASP A 828 3.53 -7.45 6.99
CA ASP A 828 2.65 -8.49 6.41
C ASP A 828 1.59 -7.86 5.50
N PHE A 829 1.93 -7.66 4.23
CA PHE A 829 1.12 -6.81 3.35
C PHE A 829 -0.18 -7.48 2.90
N ASP A 830 -0.18 -8.80 2.73
CA ASP A 830 -1.37 -9.56 2.31
C ASP A 830 -1.99 -10.43 3.41
N GLY A 831 -1.51 -10.29 4.66
CA GLY A 831 -2.04 -10.97 5.83
C GLY A 831 -1.85 -12.48 5.81
N ASP A 832 -0.91 -13.00 5.02
CA ASP A 832 -0.64 -14.44 4.89
C ASP A 832 0.22 -15.00 6.03
N GLY A 833 0.71 -14.11 6.92
CA GLY A 833 1.56 -14.45 8.04
C GLY A 833 3.05 -14.58 7.70
N GLN A 834 3.46 -14.12 6.51
CA GLN A 834 4.87 -13.99 6.09
C GLN A 834 5.29 -12.53 5.99
N ARG A 835 6.60 -12.30 6.06
CA ARG A 835 7.18 -10.95 5.95
C ARG A 835 7.41 -10.55 4.50
N ASP A 836 6.78 -9.48 4.06
CA ASP A 836 7.02 -8.81 2.81
C ASP A 836 8.00 -7.65 2.96
N VAL A 837 8.62 -7.24 1.86
CA VAL A 837 9.57 -6.12 1.83
C VAL A 837 9.06 -5.04 0.90
N ALA A 838 8.88 -3.83 1.43
CA ALA A 838 8.53 -2.64 0.65
C ALA A 838 9.72 -1.69 0.51
N HIS A 839 9.86 -1.07 -0.66
CA HIS A 839 10.94 -0.13 -0.93
C HIS A 839 10.56 0.93 -1.94
N SER A 840 10.97 2.17 -1.72
CA SER A 840 10.77 3.29 -2.65
C SER A 840 12.09 3.81 -3.21
N ILE A 841 12.03 4.31 -4.46
CA ILE A 841 13.15 5.02 -5.09
C ILE A 841 12.81 6.48 -5.36
N ARG A 842 13.85 7.30 -5.46
CA ARG A 842 13.79 8.74 -5.75
C ARG A 842 12.87 9.09 -6.91
N GLU A 843 12.91 8.30 -7.98
CA GLU A 843 12.10 8.50 -9.18
C GLU A 843 10.58 8.32 -8.97
N GLY A 844 10.16 7.96 -7.76
CA GLY A 844 8.74 7.85 -7.42
C GLY A 844 8.15 6.48 -7.66
N ARG A 845 8.94 5.42 -7.51
CA ARG A 845 8.42 4.05 -7.63
C ARG A 845 8.50 3.29 -6.34
N LEU A 846 7.38 2.66 -6.01
CA LEU A 846 7.18 1.83 -4.85
C LEU A 846 7.15 0.37 -5.28
N PHE A 847 8.04 -0.43 -4.71
CA PHE A 847 8.14 -1.86 -4.92
C PHE A 847 7.68 -2.58 -3.65
N VAL A 848 7.00 -3.71 -3.82
CA VAL A 848 6.71 -4.64 -2.73
C VAL A 848 7.00 -6.04 -3.24
N TRP A 849 7.89 -6.74 -2.54
CA TRP A 849 8.24 -8.13 -2.84
C TRP A 849 7.71 -9.05 -1.75
N ARG A 850 7.22 -10.21 -2.19
CA ARG A 850 6.86 -11.30 -1.29
C ARG A 850 8.08 -11.81 -0.54
N GLY A 851 7.86 -12.10 0.74
CA GLY A 851 8.82 -12.79 1.60
C GLY A 851 9.34 -14.11 1.03
N ASN A 852 10.52 -14.52 1.50
CA ASN A 852 11.13 -15.78 1.09
C ASN A 852 11.10 -16.86 2.18
N GLY A 853 10.07 -16.84 3.04
CA GLY A 853 9.80 -17.90 4.01
C GLY A 853 9.88 -17.50 5.47
N ALA A 854 10.31 -16.28 5.80
CA ALA A 854 10.23 -15.74 7.14
C ALA A 854 8.77 -15.46 7.52
N GLY A 855 8.30 -16.08 8.61
CA GLY A 855 7.00 -15.74 9.19
C GLY A 855 7.05 -14.38 9.89
N VAL A 856 5.91 -13.74 10.10
CA VAL A 856 5.80 -12.42 10.77
C VAL A 856 6.38 -12.37 12.18
N CYS A 857 6.53 -13.52 12.84
CA CYS A 857 7.16 -13.62 14.16
C CYS A 857 8.66 -13.94 14.11
N ALA A 858 9.27 -14.00 12.92
CA ALA A 858 10.71 -14.12 12.77
C ALA A 858 11.41 -12.86 13.28
N PRO A 859 12.69 -12.92 13.72
CA PRO A 859 13.38 -11.77 14.29
C PRO A 859 13.41 -10.55 13.36
N ALA A 860 13.10 -9.37 13.89
CA ALA A 860 13.25 -8.10 13.19
C ALA A 860 13.64 -7.00 14.18
N SER A 861 14.94 -6.74 14.29
CA SER A 861 15.52 -5.73 15.16
C SER A 861 15.34 -4.31 14.62
N TRP A 862 15.12 -4.14 13.32
CA TRP A 862 14.96 -2.82 12.71
C TRP A 862 14.12 -2.94 11.42
N PRO A 863 12.85 -3.37 11.50
CA PRO A 863 12.04 -3.68 10.32
C PRO A 863 11.84 -2.48 9.37
N GLU A 864 11.95 -1.26 9.87
CA GLU A 864 11.66 -0.03 9.11
C GLU A 864 12.39 1.22 9.65
N TYR A 865 12.20 2.37 9.00
CA TYR A 865 12.81 3.63 9.43
C TYR A 865 12.35 3.99 10.84
N GLY A 866 13.33 4.31 11.71
CA GLY A 866 13.03 4.71 13.07
C GLY A 866 12.77 3.57 14.04
N HIS A 867 13.14 2.33 13.68
CA HIS A 867 12.94 1.08 14.42
C HIS A 867 11.49 0.58 14.42
N ASP A 868 10.53 1.47 14.67
CA ASP A 868 9.14 1.14 14.95
C ASP A 868 8.16 2.19 14.42
N GLY A 869 6.85 1.90 14.52
CA GLY A 869 5.72 2.76 14.16
C GLY A 869 5.84 4.20 14.65
N TRP A 870 6.30 4.37 15.90
CA TRP A 870 6.41 5.66 16.60
C TRP A 870 7.68 6.42 16.23
N ASN A 871 8.56 5.84 15.41
CA ASN A 871 9.84 6.40 15.00
C ASN A 871 10.71 6.79 16.21
N THR A 872 10.73 5.92 17.25
CA THR A 872 11.46 6.22 18.49
C THR A 872 12.97 6.09 18.35
N ASN A 873 13.44 5.41 17.30
CA ASN A 873 14.85 5.06 17.08
C ASN A 873 15.46 4.31 18.29
N ASN A 874 14.64 3.57 19.04
CA ASN A 874 15.06 2.84 20.22
C ASN A 874 14.74 1.35 20.09
N TYR A 875 15.79 0.53 20.10
CA TYR A 875 15.74 -0.93 19.98
C TYR A 875 14.81 -1.60 20.99
N GLU A 876 14.65 -1.01 22.17
CA GLU A 876 13.86 -1.61 23.26
C GLU A 876 12.41 -1.12 23.29
N THR A 877 12.02 -0.17 22.42
CA THR A 877 10.64 0.32 22.39
C THR A 877 9.74 -0.74 21.76
N ASP A 878 8.73 -1.17 22.53
CA ASP A 878 7.56 -1.80 21.97
C ASP A 878 6.47 -0.75 21.66
N ALA A 879 6.29 -0.48 20.37
CA ALA A 879 5.26 0.40 19.83
C ALA A 879 4.18 -0.37 19.04
N GLN A 880 4.30 -1.70 18.93
CA GLN A 880 3.42 -2.50 18.10
C GLN A 880 2.26 -3.02 18.93
N ARG A 881 1.08 -2.46 18.73
CA ARG A 881 -0.12 -2.88 19.46
C ARG A 881 -0.54 -4.33 19.14
N PRO A 882 -1.36 -4.96 20.02
CA PRO A 882 -2.01 -6.22 19.72
C PRO A 882 -2.94 -6.12 18.50
N ARG A 883 -3.07 -7.23 17.76
CA ARG A 883 -4.06 -7.31 16.68
C ARG A 883 -5.47 -7.12 17.21
N VAL A 884 -6.29 -6.45 16.42
CA VAL A 884 -7.72 -6.28 16.70
C VAL A 884 -8.43 -7.64 16.82
N ILE A 885 -9.35 -7.74 17.77
CA ILE A 885 -10.24 -8.91 17.89
C ILE A 885 -11.43 -8.73 16.95
N THR A 886 -11.46 -9.43 15.83
CA THR A 886 -12.53 -9.30 14.82
C THR A 886 -13.64 -10.36 14.96
N ASP A 887 -13.46 -11.36 15.83
CA ASP A 887 -14.32 -12.54 15.95
C ASP A 887 -15.09 -12.65 17.27
N LEU A 888 -15.30 -11.52 17.98
CA LEU A 888 -16.09 -11.50 19.21
C LEU A 888 -17.52 -11.95 18.89
N THR A 889 -18.01 -12.96 19.62
CA THR A 889 -19.32 -13.59 19.41
C THR A 889 -20.07 -13.80 20.73
N LEU A 890 -21.41 -13.77 20.67
CA LEU A 890 -22.26 -14.17 21.79
C LEU A 890 -22.32 -15.70 21.86
N ALA A 891 -21.79 -16.29 22.93
CA ALA A 891 -21.84 -17.73 23.15
C ALA A 891 -23.07 -18.18 23.96
N GLY A 892 -23.73 -17.26 24.68
CA GLY A 892 -25.00 -17.51 25.34
C GLY A 892 -25.47 -16.34 26.20
N ALA A 893 -26.79 -16.25 26.41
CA ALA A 893 -27.37 -15.29 27.35
C ALA A 893 -28.57 -15.90 28.09
N THR A 894 -28.68 -15.66 29.39
CA THR A 894 -29.81 -16.10 30.22
C THR A 894 -30.26 -15.00 31.17
N VAL A 895 -31.57 -14.74 31.25
CA VAL A 895 -32.14 -13.69 32.10
C VAL A 895 -32.62 -14.31 33.41
N SER A 896 -32.21 -13.76 34.54
CA SER A 896 -32.67 -14.18 35.88
C SER A 896 -32.64 -13.02 36.87
N GLY A 897 -33.77 -12.77 37.54
CA GLY A 897 -33.84 -11.80 38.64
C GLY A 897 -33.55 -10.34 38.27
N GLY A 898 -33.81 -9.93 37.01
CA GLY A 898 -33.52 -8.57 36.52
C GLY A 898 -32.08 -8.35 36.06
N GLN A 899 -31.27 -9.41 36.01
CA GLN A 899 -29.95 -9.42 35.40
C GLN A 899 -29.90 -10.41 34.23
N THR A 900 -29.02 -10.12 33.27
CA THR A 900 -28.72 -11.01 32.15
C THR A 900 -27.32 -11.57 32.35
N ASN A 901 -27.19 -12.89 32.51
CA ASN A 901 -25.91 -13.58 32.44
C ASN A 901 -25.54 -13.74 30.98
N VAL A 902 -24.42 -13.19 30.58
CA VAL A 902 -23.92 -13.15 29.20
C VAL A 902 -22.60 -13.89 29.14
N THR A 903 -22.45 -14.74 28.13
CA THR A 903 -21.20 -15.39 27.77
C THR A 903 -20.77 -14.87 26.40
N VAL A 904 -19.59 -14.26 26.32
CA VAL A 904 -18.95 -13.86 25.06
C VAL A 904 -17.68 -14.67 24.83
N ARG A 905 -17.32 -14.85 23.56
CA ARG A 905 -16.20 -15.69 23.10
C ARG A 905 -15.46 -15.02 21.94
N TRP A 906 -14.14 -15.16 21.91
CA TRP A 906 -13.25 -14.61 20.87
C TRP A 906 -11.97 -15.46 20.75
N THR A 907 -11.13 -15.16 19.76
CA THR A 907 -9.77 -15.72 19.62
C THR A 907 -8.74 -14.76 20.21
N ALA A 908 -7.81 -15.27 21.02
CA ALA A 908 -6.74 -14.48 21.59
C ALA A 908 -5.86 -13.89 20.48
N PRO A 909 -5.64 -12.56 20.46
CA PRO A 909 -4.65 -11.94 19.58
C PRO A 909 -3.22 -12.18 20.11
N GLY A 910 -2.22 -11.77 19.33
CA GLY A 910 -0.85 -11.63 19.81
C GLY A 910 -0.70 -10.42 20.76
N ASP A 911 0.51 -10.25 21.26
CA ASP A 911 1.02 -9.01 21.86
C ASP A 911 1.30 -7.97 20.78
N ASP A 912 2.08 -8.36 19.76
CA ASP A 912 2.54 -7.50 18.67
C ASP A 912 1.90 -8.01 17.38
N GLY A 913 0.74 -7.45 17.04
CA GLY A 913 -0.12 -8.01 16.00
C GLY A 913 -0.51 -9.46 16.33
N THR A 914 0.06 -10.42 15.59
CA THR A 914 -0.23 -11.86 15.75
C THR A 914 0.78 -12.58 16.65
N CYS A 915 1.91 -11.96 16.98
CA CYS A 915 3.04 -12.56 17.69
C CYS A 915 2.96 -12.32 19.19
N GLY A 916 3.51 -13.22 20.00
CA GLY A 916 3.50 -13.07 21.46
C GLY A 916 2.14 -13.34 22.13
N GLN A 917 1.98 -12.82 23.34
CA GLN A 917 0.80 -13.01 24.17
C GLN A 917 0.44 -11.71 24.88
N ALA A 918 -0.70 -11.12 24.51
CA ALA A 918 -1.25 -9.94 25.17
C ALA A 918 -1.23 -10.03 26.70
N GLN A 919 -0.96 -8.92 27.38
CA GLN A 919 -0.92 -8.87 28.84
C GLN A 919 -2.31 -9.02 29.48
N ARG A 920 -3.32 -8.33 28.95
CA ARG A 920 -4.68 -8.34 29.53
C ARG A 920 -5.79 -8.04 28.51
N TYR A 921 -7.03 -8.35 28.89
CA TYR A 921 -8.23 -7.89 28.18
C TYR A 921 -8.99 -6.82 28.97
N GLU A 922 -9.50 -5.84 28.24
CA GLU A 922 -10.54 -4.92 28.72
C GLU A 922 -11.88 -5.33 28.12
N VAL A 923 -12.72 -6.02 28.90
CA VAL A 923 -14.08 -6.42 28.49
C VAL A 923 -15.05 -5.38 29.01
N ARG A 924 -15.86 -4.78 28.14
CA ARG A 924 -16.80 -3.71 28.51
C ARG A 924 -18.22 -3.94 28.03
N HIS A 925 -19.19 -3.36 28.73
CA HIS A 925 -20.61 -3.42 28.38
C HIS A 925 -21.31 -2.06 28.45
N SER A 926 -22.36 -1.87 27.65
CA SER A 926 -23.10 -0.61 27.56
C SER A 926 -24.57 -0.82 27.16
N SER A 927 -25.42 0.19 27.41
CA SER A 927 -26.79 0.22 26.87
C SER A 927 -26.85 0.73 25.43
N SER A 928 -25.75 1.27 24.90
CA SER A 928 -25.60 1.78 23.53
C SER A 928 -24.42 1.11 22.82
N PRO A 929 -24.37 1.08 21.47
CA PRO A 929 -23.23 0.54 20.73
C PRO A 929 -21.92 1.13 21.24
N ILE A 930 -20.94 0.25 21.42
CA ILE A 930 -19.58 0.59 21.87
C ILE A 930 -18.71 0.81 20.64
N SER A 931 -18.00 1.93 20.59
CA SER A 931 -16.99 2.32 19.60
C SER A 931 -15.71 2.76 20.34
N ALA A 932 -14.61 3.00 19.61
CA ALA A 932 -13.37 3.54 20.20
C ALA A 932 -13.62 4.78 21.06
N GLN A 933 -14.40 5.74 20.54
CA GLN A 933 -14.66 7.04 21.19
C GLN A 933 -15.44 6.94 22.50
N ASN A 934 -16.24 5.88 22.70
CA ASN A 934 -17.04 5.71 23.91
C ASN A 934 -16.60 4.49 24.76
N PHE A 935 -15.56 3.76 24.36
CA PHE A 935 -15.10 2.55 25.02
C PHE A 935 -14.74 2.83 26.49
N ALA A 936 -13.96 3.88 26.75
CA ALA A 936 -13.58 4.28 28.11
C ALA A 936 -14.79 4.62 29.01
N GLN A 937 -15.92 5.04 28.42
CA GLN A 937 -17.17 5.39 29.12
C GLN A 937 -18.05 4.17 29.38
N ALA A 938 -17.88 3.09 28.60
CA ALA A 938 -18.58 1.82 28.82
C ALA A 938 -18.11 1.16 30.13
N THR A 939 -18.99 0.36 30.75
CA THR A 939 -18.72 -0.22 32.07
C THR A 939 -17.78 -1.41 31.95
N LEU A 940 -16.67 -1.38 32.69
CA LEU A 940 -15.68 -2.47 32.73
C LEU A 940 -16.24 -3.71 33.44
N VAL A 941 -16.07 -4.87 32.82
CA VAL A 941 -16.39 -6.18 33.39
C VAL A 941 -15.21 -6.69 34.21
N ALA A 942 -15.45 -7.04 35.47
CA ALA A 942 -14.43 -7.64 36.33
C ALA A 942 -14.21 -9.12 35.99
N GLY A 943 -12.99 -9.62 36.17
CA GLY A 943 -12.66 -11.03 36.02
C GLY A 943 -12.44 -11.48 34.57
N ALA A 944 -11.96 -10.59 33.70
CA ALA A 944 -11.45 -10.95 32.39
C ALA A 944 -10.42 -12.11 32.51
N PRO A 945 -10.48 -13.12 31.62
CA PRO A 945 -9.50 -14.19 31.62
C PRO A 945 -8.11 -13.62 31.34
N THR A 946 -7.07 -14.27 31.88
CA THR A 946 -5.70 -14.02 31.41
C THR A 946 -5.62 -14.42 29.94
N PRO A 947 -5.12 -13.55 29.04
CA PRO A 947 -4.92 -13.91 27.65
C PRO A 947 -4.14 -15.21 27.51
N GLY A 948 -4.54 -16.06 26.57
CA GLY A 948 -3.77 -17.25 26.18
C GLY A 948 -2.84 -16.91 25.03
N ALA A 949 -2.04 -17.89 24.57
CA ALA A 949 -1.25 -17.74 23.36
C ALA A 949 -2.13 -17.33 22.16
N SER A 950 -1.56 -16.54 21.25
CA SER A 950 -2.22 -16.14 20.00
C SER A 950 -2.89 -17.33 19.29
N GLY A 951 -4.11 -17.13 18.80
CA GLY A 951 -4.92 -18.17 18.14
C GLY A 951 -5.71 -19.09 19.10
N THR A 952 -5.57 -18.95 20.42
CA THR A 952 -6.36 -19.75 21.38
C THR A 952 -7.76 -19.17 21.61
N GLN A 953 -8.78 -20.02 21.72
CA GLN A 953 -10.14 -19.57 22.05
C GLN A 953 -10.24 -19.09 23.50
N GLN A 954 -10.85 -17.92 23.69
CA GLN A 954 -11.10 -17.28 24.97
C GLN A 954 -12.61 -17.05 25.17
N GLN A 955 -13.04 -17.06 26.43
CA GLN A 955 -14.43 -16.75 26.79
C GLN A 955 -14.54 -16.22 28.22
N ILE A 956 -15.59 -15.43 28.47
CA ILE A 956 -15.97 -14.99 29.82
C ILE A 956 -17.49 -15.05 29.97
N THR A 957 -17.96 -15.41 31.16
CA THR A 957 -19.37 -15.29 31.56
C THR A 957 -19.51 -14.27 32.69
N PHE A 958 -20.42 -13.31 32.54
CA PHE A 958 -20.65 -12.25 33.53
C PHE A 958 -22.12 -11.81 33.55
N SER A 959 -22.54 -11.14 34.63
CA SER A 959 -23.91 -10.64 34.79
C SER A 959 -24.00 -9.14 34.51
N VAL A 960 -24.97 -8.72 33.72
CA VAL A 960 -25.24 -7.30 33.43
C VAL A 960 -26.66 -6.90 33.82
N PRO A 961 -26.92 -5.60 34.10
CA PRO A 961 -28.28 -5.09 34.26
C PRO A 961 -29.15 -5.39 33.03
N GLY A 962 -30.44 -5.66 33.21
CA GLY A 962 -31.35 -6.02 32.11
C GLY A 962 -31.53 -4.98 31.00
N GLY A 963 -31.03 -3.75 31.15
CA GLY A 963 -30.98 -2.71 30.10
C GLY A 963 -29.68 -2.65 29.30
N THR A 964 -28.66 -3.43 29.67
CA THR A 964 -27.42 -3.55 28.91
C THR A 964 -27.67 -4.34 27.62
N ARG A 965 -27.08 -3.89 26.52
CA ARG A 965 -27.32 -4.47 25.20
C ARG A 965 -26.05 -4.77 24.42
N TYR A 966 -24.95 -4.07 24.66
CA TYR A 966 -23.75 -4.13 23.81
C TYR A 966 -22.51 -4.50 24.60
N PHE A 967 -21.61 -5.24 23.97
CA PHE A 967 -20.36 -5.75 24.54
C PHE A 967 -19.22 -5.58 23.52
N ALA A 968 -18.05 -5.24 24.04
CA ALA A 968 -16.82 -5.15 23.25
C ALA A 968 -15.63 -5.56 24.11
N VAL A 969 -14.58 -6.01 23.44
CA VAL A 969 -13.31 -6.41 24.06
C VAL A 969 -12.17 -5.71 23.32
N ARG A 970 -11.13 -5.33 24.03
CA ARG A 970 -9.82 -5.07 23.42
C ARG A 970 -8.72 -5.72 24.23
N ALA A 971 -7.64 -6.10 23.56
CA ALA A 971 -6.40 -6.54 24.21
C ALA A 971 -5.52 -5.33 24.54
N VAL A 972 -4.66 -5.49 25.53
CA VAL A 972 -3.58 -4.55 25.84
C VAL A 972 -2.33 -5.39 26.08
N ASP A 973 -1.24 -5.01 25.43
CA ASP A 973 0.08 -5.65 25.58
C ASP A 973 0.74 -5.28 26.92
N ASP A 974 1.99 -5.73 27.10
CA ASP A 974 2.77 -5.48 28.30
C ASP A 974 3.42 -4.08 28.35
N ALA A 975 3.67 -3.44 27.20
CA ALA A 975 4.04 -2.03 27.06
C ALA A 975 2.87 -1.06 27.34
N GLY A 976 1.65 -1.57 27.38
CA GLY A 976 0.43 -0.81 27.62
C GLY A 976 -0.27 -0.27 26.36
N ASN A 977 0.12 -0.71 25.15
CA ASN A 977 -0.55 -0.33 23.91
C ASN A 977 -1.89 -1.06 23.76
N PRO A 978 -2.99 -0.33 23.59
CA PRO A 978 -4.29 -0.94 23.39
C PRO A 978 -4.47 -1.35 21.91
N ALA A 979 -5.07 -2.53 21.70
CA ALA A 979 -5.63 -2.88 20.40
C ALA A 979 -6.84 -2.00 20.07
N ALA A 980 -7.22 -1.94 18.80
CA ALA A 980 -8.54 -1.46 18.41
C ALA A 980 -9.66 -2.24 19.11
N VAL A 981 -10.77 -1.54 19.32
CA VAL A 981 -11.98 -2.13 19.90
C VAL A 981 -12.53 -3.21 18.96
N SER A 982 -12.88 -4.37 19.52
CA SER A 982 -13.47 -5.46 18.74
C SER A 982 -14.74 -5.06 17.99
N ASN A 983 -15.19 -5.93 17.08
CA ASN A 983 -16.57 -5.89 16.60
C ASN A 983 -17.57 -5.90 17.78
N ASN A 984 -18.74 -5.27 17.58
CA ASN A 984 -19.74 -5.14 18.63
C ASN A 984 -20.67 -6.35 18.69
N VAL A 985 -20.85 -6.93 19.88
CA VAL A 985 -21.82 -8.01 20.11
C VAL A 985 -22.98 -7.48 20.93
N SER A 986 -24.22 -7.88 20.61
CA SER A 986 -25.41 -7.45 21.35
C SER A 986 -26.35 -8.58 21.77
N VAL A 987 -27.16 -8.31 22.81
CA VAL A 987 -28.23 -9.18 23.34
C VAL A 987 -29.61 -8.55 23.15
N ALA A 988 -29.84 -7.91 22.00
CA ALA A 988 -31.16 -7.34 21.67
C ALA A 988 -32.20 -8.45 21.45
N ASP A 989 -33.43 -8.20 21.86
CA ASP A 989 -34.64 -9.01 21.67
C ASP A 989 -35.74 -7.95 21.44
N SER A 990 -35.91 -7.59 20.17
CA SER A 990 -36.61 -6.39 19.70
C SER A 990 -38.12 -6.52 19.84
N ASP A 991 -38.66 -7.73 19.81
CA ASP A 991 -40.09 -8.02 19.95
C ASP A 991 -40.48 -8.71 21.27
N ALA A 992 -39.48 -9.01 22.11
CA ALA A 992 -39.63 -9.53 23.47
C ALA A 992 -40.31 -10.90 23.51
N ASP A 993 -40.06 -11.75 22.52
CA ASP A 993 -40.59 -13.10 22.44
C ASP A 993 -39.73 -14.16 23.18
N GLY A 994 -38.55 -13.74 23.65
CA GLY A 994 -37.60 -14.58 24.39
C GLY A 994 -36.50 -15.21 23.54
N VAL A 995 -36.46 -14.92 22.23
CA VAL A 995 -35.35 -15.23 21.31
C VAL A 995 -34.65 -13.92 20.94
N PHE A 996 -33.33 -13.88 21.08
CA PHE A 996 -32.56 -12.65 20.78
C PHE A 996 -32.49 -12.41 19.28
N ASP A 997 -32.49 -11.15 18.85
CA ASP A 997 -32.43 -10.67 17.45
C ASP A 997 -31.35 -11.37 16.61
N SER A 998 -30.22 -11.73 17.21
CA SER A 998 -29.12 -12.42 16.53
C SER A 998 -29.43 -13.88 16.15
N ASN A 999 -30.46 -14.47 16.76
CA ASN A 999 -30.96 -15.82 16.53
C ASN A 999 -32.45 -15.84 16.13
N ASP A 1000 -33.07 -14.67 15.97
CA ASP A 1000 -34.48 -14.51 15.64
C ASP A 1000 -34.66 -14.36 14.12
N ALA A 1001 -35.33 -15.33 13.52
CA ALA A 1001 -35.66 -15.36 12.11
C ALA A 1001 -37.02 -14.70 11.80
N CYS A 1002 -37.80 -14.33 12.82
CA CYS A 1002 -39.15 -13.80 12.71
C CYS A 1002 -39.34 -12.51 13.51
N PRO A 1003 -38.61 -11.43 13.17
CA PRO A 1003 -38.70 -10.18 13.91
C PRO A 1003 -40.12 -9.61 13.90
N GLY A 1004 -40.61 -9.23 15.07
CA GLY A 1004 -41.95 -8.66 15.26
C GLY A 1004 -43.01 -9.66 15.75
N THR A 1005 -42.58 -10.73 16.41
CA THR A 1005 -43.47 -11.71 17.04
C THR A 1005 -44.41 -11.05 18.06
N PRO A 1006 -45.73 -11.27 17.95
CA PRO A 1006 -46.68 -10.70 18.89
C PRO A 1006 -46.36 -11.07 20.34
N THR A 1007 -46.26 -10.06 21.22
CA THR A 1007 -45.91 -10.26 22.63
C THR A 1007 -46.79 -11.31 23.31
N GLY A 1008 -46.18 -12.37 23.82
CA GLY A 1008 -46.86 -13.49 24.50
C GLY A 1008 -47.23 -14.68 23.60
N ALA A 1009 -46.89 -14.65 22.30
CA ALA A 1009 -46.94 -15.82 21.44
C ALA A 1009 -45.91 -16.88 21.87
N THR A 1010 -46.23 -18.15 21.70
CA THR A 1010 -45.25 -19.23 21.86
C THR A 1010 -44.44 -19.35 20.58
N VAL A 1011 -43.12 -19.19 20.69
CA VAL A 1011 -42.17 -19.24 19.57
C VAL A 1011 -41.30 -20.48 19.62
N ASP A 1012 -40.70 -20.84 18.48
CA ASP A 1012 -39.71 -21.90 18.41
C ASP A 1012 -38.29 -21.37 18.65
N ALA A 1013 -37.27 -22.21 18.46
CA ALA A 1013 -35.87 -21.84 18.69
C ALA A 1013 -35.36 -20.73 17.74
N SER A 1014 -36.12 -20.41 16.69
CA SER A 1014 -35.80 -19.38 15.70
C SER A 1014 -36.66 -18.13 15.87
N GLY A 1015 -37.38 -17.96 16.99
CA GLY A 1015 -38.21 -16.78 17.26
C GLY A 1015 -39.54 -16.75 16.49
N CYS A 1016 -39.82 -17.76 15.67
CA CYS A 1016 -41.04 -17.77 14.87
C CYS A 1016 -42.23 -18.31 15.65
N SER A 1017 -43.35 -17.58 15.71
CA SER A 1017 -44.65 -18.17 16.10
C SER A 1017 -45.34 -18.82 14.90
N GLN A 1018 -46.14 -19.88 15.14
CA GLN A 1018 -46.92 -20.55 14.08
C GLN A 1018 -47.64 -19.54 13.16
N ALA A 1019 -48.31 -18.54 13.73
CA ALA A 1019 -49.11 -17.58 12.97
C ALA A 1019 -48.30 -16.62 12.08
N GLN A 1020 -46.99 -16.46 12.33
CA GLN A 1020 -46.12 -15.63 11.48
C GLN A 1020 -45.62 -16.38 10.25
N VAL A 1021 -45.45 -17.70 10.38
CA VAL A 1021 -44.88 -18.55 9.33
C VAL A 1021 -45.92 -19.37 8.58
N ASP A 1022 -47.13 -19.48 9.13
CA ASP A 1022 -48.28 -20.20 8.59
C ASP A 1022 -49.52 -19.32 8.89
N SER A 1023 -49.88 -18.44 7.95
CA SER A 1023 -50.82 -17.35 8.23
C SER A 1023 -52.27 -17.82 8.38
N ASP A 1024 -52.62 -18.95 7.78
CA ASP A 1024 -53.97 -19.51 7.77
C ASP A 1024 -54.12 -20.79 8.60
N LEU A 1025 -53.03 -21.26 9.20
CA LEU A 1025 -52.94 -22.32 10.20
C LEU A 1025 -53.29 -23.70 9.66
N ASP A 1026 -52.88 -23.99 8.44
CA ASP A 1026 -53.19 -25.22 7.73
C ASP A 1026 -52.07 -26.30 7.85
N GLY A 1027 -50.90 -25.91 8.38
CA GLY A 1027 -49.74 -26.75 8.58
C GLY A 1027 -48.63 -26.63 7.52
N VAL A 1028 -48.80 -25.78 6.51
CA VAL A 1028 -47.80 -25.48 5.46
C VAL A 1028 -47.25 -24.07 5.67
N CYS A 1029 -45.94 -23.87 5.48
CA CYS A 1029 -45.33 -22.56 5.72
C CYS A 1029 -45.57 -21.63 4.53
N ASN A 1030 -45.88 -20.35 4.77
CA ASN A 1030 -45.91 -19.29 3.77
C ASN A 1030 -44.69 -19.37 2.81
N PRO A 1031 -44.81 -18.97 1.53
CA PRO A 1031 -43.71 -19.00 0.57
C PRO A 1031 -42.45 -18.33 1.08
N GLY A 1032 -41.34 -19.08 1.12
CA GLY A 1032 -40.06 -18.61 1.60
C GLY A 1032 -39.89 -18.57 3.12
N ALA A 1033 -40.93 -18.92 3.91
CA ALA A 1033 -40.83 -19.08 5.35
C ALA A 1033 -40.47 -20.53 5.72
N SER A 1034 -39.76 -20.71 6.84
CA SER A 1034 -39.44 -22.03 7.39
C SER A 1034 -39.44 -21.99 8.91
N SER A 1035 -40.02 -23.00 9.56
CA SER A 1035 -40.03 -23.13 11.02
C SER A 1035 -40.16 -24.61 11.44
N SER A 1036 -40.09 -24.87 12.75
CA SER A 1036 -40.41 -26.19 13.31
C SER A 1036 -41.93 -26.48 13.42
N PHE A 1037 -42.76 -25.50 13.09
CA PHE A 1037 -44.20 -25.47 13.28
C PHE A 1037 -45.02 -25.87 12.04
N CYS A 1038 -44.45 -25.75 10.84
CA CYS A 1038 -45.08 -26.04 9.56
C CYS A 1038 -44.10 -26.74 8.60
N THR A 1039 -44.60 -27.36 7.52
CA THR A 1039 -43.74 -28.03 6.52
C THR A 1039 -44.21 -27.81 5.10
N GLY A 1040 -43.30 -27.43 4.20
CA GLY A 1040 -43.61 -27.11 2.80
C GLY A 1040 -43.62 -25.62 2.51
N SER A 1041 -43.99 -25.24 1.29
CA SER A 1041 -44.15 -23.85 0.83
C SER A 1041 -45.58 -23.67 0.35
N ASP A 1042 -46.29 -22.72 0.95
CA ASP A 1042 -47.74 -22.57 0.84
C ASP A 1042 -48.16 -21.79 -0.41
N ASN A 1043 -48.81 -22.45 -1.36
CA ASN A 1043 -49.31 -21.82 -2.56
C ASN A 1043 -50.61 -21.02 -2.33
N CYS A 1044 -51.23 -21.09 -1.14
CA CYS A 1044 -52.32 -20.21 -0.72
C CYS A 1044 -52.12 -19.59 0.68
N PRO A 1045 -51.22 -18.60 0.81
CA PRO A 1045 -50.78 -18.06 2.11
C PRO A 1045 -51.85 -17.41 3.00
N ALA A 1046 -53.10 -17.35 2.56
CA ALA A 1046 -54.21 -16.74 3.27
C ALA A 1046 -55.48 -17.61 3.26
N VAL A 1047 -55.44 -18.80 2.65
CA VAL A 1047 -56.60 -19.69 2.48
C VAL A 1047 -56.18 -21.13 2.69
N ALA A 1048 -56.51 -21.65 3.87
CA ALA A 1048 -56.07 -22.97 4.32
C ALA A 1048 -56.33 -24.06 3.26
N ASN A 1049 -55.25 -24.64 2.75
CA ASN A 1049 -55.24 -25.70 1.76
C ASN A 1049 -54.09 -26.71 2.01
N PRO A 1050 -54.19 -27.55 3.06
CA PRO A 1050 -53.06 -28.41 3.49
C PRO A 1050 -52.51 -29.37 2.43
N THR A 1051 -53.24 -29.58 1.32
CA THR A 1051 -52.87 -30.43 0.19
C THR A 1051 -52.05 -29.72 -0.88
N GLN A 1052 -51.94 -28.39 -0.84
CA GLN A 1052 -51.09 -27.59 -1.72
C GLN A 1052 -51.34 -27.88 -3.21
N SER A 1053 -52.62 -28.01 -3.57
CA SER A 1053 -53.05 -28.27 -4.94
C SER A 1053 -52.91 -27.00 -5.78
N ASP A 1054 -52.39 -27.15 -6.99
CA ASP A 1054 -52.06 -26.11 -7.97
C ASP A 1054 -52.19 -26.77 -9.35
N ILE A 1055 -53.38 -26.67 -9.94
CA ILE A 1055 -53.77 -27.41 -11.14
C ILE A 1055 -53.03 -26.94 -12.38
N ASP A 1056 -52.83 -25.63 -12.53
CA ASP A 1056 -52.18 -25.04 -13.71
C ASP A 1056 -50.67 -24.84 -13.53
N GLY A 1057 -50.17 -24.97 -12.30
CA GLY A 1057 -48.75 -24.93 -11.97
C GLY A 1057 -48.18 -23.52 -11.96
N ASP A 1058 -49.02 -22.48 -11.82
CA ASP A 1058 -48.58 -21.08 -11.83
C ASP A 1058 -47.98 -20.63 -10.48
N GLY A 1059 -48.11 -21.47 -9.45
CA GLY A 1059 -47.61 -21.24 -8.09
C GLY A 1059 -48.64 -20.62 -7.14
N ILE A 1060 -49.86 -20.35 -7.60
CA ILE A 1060 -51.03 -19.99 -6.80
C ILE A 1060 -51.86 -21.25 -6.59
N GLY A 1061 -52.24 -21.54 -5.35
CA GLY A 1061 -53.00 -22.74 -5.06
C GLY A 1061 -54.45 -22.62 -5.49
N ASP A 1062 -55.03 -23.76 -5.86
CA ASP A 1062 -56.43 -23.92 -6.24
C ASP A 1062 -57.45 -23.24 -5.30
N ALA A 1063 -57.13 -23.15 -4.01
CA ALA A 1063 -58.01 -22.60 -2.99
C ALA A 1063 -58.11 -21.06 -3.02
N CYS A 1064 -57.10 -20.41 -3.57
CA CYS A 1064 -56.96 -18.95 -3.61
C CYS A 1064 -56.79 -18.40 -5.03
N ASP A 1065 -56.72 -19.28 -6.02
CA ASP A 1065 -56.66 -18.93 -7.42
C ASP A 1065 -58.02 -18.48 -7.96
N PRO A 1066 -58.15 -17.25 -8.51
CA PRO A 1066 -59.37 -16.81 -9.18
C PRO A 1066 -59.64 -17.50 -10.54
N ASP A 1067 -58.66 -18.19 -11.13
CA ASP A 1067 -58.66 -18.85 -12.43
C ASP A 1067 -57.79 -20.13 -12.37
N ARG A 1068 -58.29 -21.14 -11.65
CA ARG A 1068 -57.46 -22.22 -11.08
C ARG A 1068 -56.91 -23.23 -12.08
N ASP A 1069 -57.33 -23.15 -13.34
CA ASP A 1069 -56.81 -23.97 -14.42
C ASP A 1069 -56.03 -23.14 -15.46
N GLY A 1070 -55.86 -21.84 -15.23
CA GLY A 1070 -54.98 -20.96 -15.96
C GLY A 1070 -55.41 -20.68 -17.40
N ASP A 1071 -56.69 -20.86 -17.71
CA ASP A 1071 -57.20 -20.79 -19.08
C ASP A 1071 -57.53 -19.36 -19.54
N GLY A 1072 -57.55 -18.41 -18.60
CA GLY A 1072 -57.85 -17.00 -18.82
C GLY A 1072 -59.31 -16.63 -18.54
N VAL A 1073 -60.14 -17.55 -18.03
CA VAL A 1073 -61.54 -17.37 -17.67
C VAL A 1073 -61.71 -17.58 -16.17
N PRO A 1074 -62.09 -16.55 -15.39
CA PRO A 1074 -62.22 -16.70 -13.95
C PRO A 1074 -63.20 -17.80 -13.55
N ASN A 1075 -62.85 -18.58 -12.52
CA ASN A 1075 -63.59 -19.73 -11.97
C ASN A 1075 -65.10 -19.52 -11.83
N ALA A 1076 -65.52 -18.30 -11.48
CA ALA A 1076 -66.93 -17.95 -11.28
C ALA A 1076 -67.75 -17.84 -12.58
N SER A 1077 -67.07 -17.71 -13.73
CA SER A 1077 -67.63 -17.58 -15.08
C SER A 1077 -67.20 -18.72 -16.01
N ASP A 1078 -66.38 -19.63 -15.50
CA ASP A 1078 -65.84 -20.76 -16.22
C ASP A 1078 -66.82 -21.95 -16.17
N ASN A 1079 -67.12 -22.53 -17.32
CA ASN A 1079 -67.93 -23.74 -17.44
C ASN A 1079 -67.13 -25.04 -17.23
N CYS A 1080 -65.80 -24.96 -17.12
CA CYS A 1080 -64.92 -26.02 -16.65
C CYS A 1080 -63.86 -25.53 -15.66
N PRO A 1081 -64.24 -25.09 -14.43
CA PRO A 1081 -63.35 -24.42 -13.48
C PRO A 1081 -62.11 -25.18 -12.99
N ASN A 1082 -61.76 -26.35 -13.51
CA ASN A 1082 -60.57 -27.11 -13.13
C ASN A 1082 -59.84 -27.69 -14.36
N ASP A 1083 -60.34 -27.43 -15.57
CA ASP A 1083 -59.88 -28.06 -16.81
C ASP A 1083 -59.82 -27.01 -17.93
N ALA A 1084 -58.62 -26.49 -18.17
CA ALA A 1084 -58.40 -25.32 -19.00
C ALA A 1084 -59.11 -25.38 -20.37
N ASN A 1085 -60.06 -24.49 -20.58
CA ASN A 1085 -60.84 -24.41 -21.80
C ASN A 1085 -61.15 -22.96 -22.23
N PRO A 1086 -60.14 -22.17 -22.66
CA PRO A 1086 -60.26 -20.70 -22.81
C PRO A 1086 -61.38 -20.22 -23.75
N ALA A 1087 -61.85 -21.11 -24.62
CA ALA A 1087 -62.91 -20.87 -25.58
C ALA A 1087 -64.32 -21.08 -25.01
N GLN A 1088 -64.45 -21.65 -23.80
CA GLN A 1088 -65.70 -21.88 -23.05
C GLN A 1088 -66.76 -22.57 -23.91
N ILE A 1089 -66.32 -23.49 -24.77
CA ILE A 1089 -67.20 -24.17 -25.71
C ILE A 1089 -68.03 -25.18 -24.93
N ASP A 1090 -69.34 -24.96 -24.92
CA ASP A 1090 -70.36 -25.86 -24.43
C ASP A 1090 -71.28 -26.15 -25.61
N SER A 1091 -71.02 -27.27 -26.29
CA SER A 1091 -71.63 -27.61 -27.57
C SER A 1091 -73.08 -28.05 -27.44
N ASP A 1092 -73.52 -28.49 -26.25
CA ASP A 1092 -74.90 -28.93 -26.02
C ASP A 1092 -75.73 -28.00 -25.11
N GLY A 1093 -75.06 -27.01 -24.51
CA GLY A 1093 -75.64 -25.84 -23.86
C GLY A 1093 -76.11 -26.10 -22.42
N ASP A 1094 -75.58 -27.11 -21.75
CA ASP A 1094 -76.03 -27.52 -20.41
C ASP A 1094 -75.34 -26.79 -19.25
N GLY A 1095 -74.31 -25.99 -19.56
CA GLY A 1095 -73.54 -25.21 -18.60
C GLY A 1095 -72.24 -25.86 -18.12
N PHE A 1096 -71.91 -27.08 -18.55
CA PHE A 1096 -70.58 -27.68 -18.46
C PHE A 1096 -69.87 -27.56 -19.81
N GLY A 1097 -68.60 -27.16 -19.82
CA GLY A 1097 -67.85 -27.07 -21.08
C GLY A 1097 -67.50 -28.46 -21.63
N ASP A 1098 -67.39 -28.56 -22.95
CA ASP A 1098 -67.03 -29.80 -23.67
C ASP A 1098 -65.75 -30.47 -23.14
N VAL A 1099 -64.87 -29.69 -22.49
CA VAL A 1099 -63.59 -30.15 -21.94
C VAL A 1099 -63.78 -30.95 -20.64
N CYS A 1100 -64.74 -30.57 -19.80
CA CYS A 1100 -65.03 -31.21 -18.51
C CYS A 1100 -66.35 -32.00 -18.53
N ASP A 1101 -66.90 -32.28 -19.71
CA ASP A 1101 -68.13 -33.04 -19.91
C ASP A 1101 -67.86 -34.51 -20.35
N HIS A 1102 -68.49 -35.47 -19.66
CA HIS A 1102 -68.11 -36.91 -19.65
C HIS A 1102 -69.25 -37.90 -20.04
N ASP A 1103 -70.03 -37.63 -21.08
CA ASP A 1103 -71.12 -38.53 -21.52
C ASP A 1103 -70.71 -39.81 -22.33
N VAL A 1104 -71.38 -40.97 -22.10
CA VAL A 1104 -71.15 -42.28 -22.78
C VAL A 1104 -72.46 -42.99 -23.25
N ARG A 1105 -72.46 -43.68 -24.42
CA ARG A 1105 -73.60 -44.55 -24.90
C ARG A 1105 -73.18 -45.99 -25.31
N VAL A 1106 -73.94 -47.01 -24.89
CA VAL A 1106 -73.72 -48.45 -25.19
C VAL A 1106 -74.47 -48.92 -26.45
N SER A 1107 -73.82 -49.67 -27.37
CA SER A 1107 -74.49 -50.23 -28.56
C SER A 1107 -74.11 -51.70 -28.89
N LYS A 1108 -75.12 -52.59 -28.83
CA LYS A 1108 -75.24 -53.99 -29.36
C LYS A 1108 -74.42 -55.14 -28.73
N PHE A 1109 -75.15 -56.18 -28.32
CA PHE A 1109 -74.65 -57.51 -27.93
C PHE A 1109 -74.50 -58.47 -29.11
N SER A 1110 -73.48 -59.33 -29.06
CA SER A 1110 -73.33 -60.49 -29.96
C SER A 1110 -73.00 -61.74 -29.13
N THR A 1111 -73.99 -62.32 -28.47
CA THR A 1111 -74.00 -63.78 -28.37
C THR A 1111 -74.48 -64.29 -29.72
N GLY A 1112 -73.75 -65.21 -30.33
CA GLY A 1112 -74.33 -65.99 -31.42
C GLY A 1112 -75.54 -66.76 -30.87
N GLY A 1113 -76.71 -66.12 -30.94
CA GLY A 1113 -78.07 -66.61 -30.72
C GLY A 1113 -78.29 -67.77 -29.75
N ARG A 1114 -79.16 -67.49 -28.76
CA ARG A 1114 -79.99 -68.43 -27.98
C ARG A 1114 -79.36 -69.03 -26.73
N ASP A 1115 -80.22 -69.06 -25.72
CA ASP A 1115 -80.10 -69.64 -24.37
C ASP A 1115 -79.18 -70.86 -24.27
N LEU A 1116 -78.30 -70.83 -23.27
CA LEU A 1116 -77.29 -71.87 -23.06
C LEU A 1116 -77.94 -73.17 -22.56
N ALA A 1117 -78.09 -74.18 -23.42
CA ALA A 1117 -78.56 -75.51 -23.04
C ALA A 1117 -77.43 -76.36 -22.40
N LEU A 1118 -77.67 -76.91 -21.21
CA LEU A 1118 -76.70 -77.72 -20.45
C LEU A 1118 -76.45 -79.10 -21.09
N GLY A 1119 -75.19 -79.53 -21.13
CA GLY A 1119 -74.75 -80.84 -21.62
C GLY A 1119 -75.26 -82.02 -20.78
N ALA A 1120 -75.04 -83.25 -21.28
CA ALA A 1120 -75.53 -84.48 -20.62
C ALA A 1120 -75.03 -84.67 -19.18
N ASN A 1121 -73.87 -84.08 -18.85
CA ASN A 1121 -73.23 -84.08 -17.54
C ASN A 1121 -73.66 -82.92 -16.61
N GLY A 1122 -74.61 -82.08 -17.02
CA GLY A 1122 -75.12 -80.95 -16.20
C GLY A 1122 -74.25 -79.69 -16.24
N SER A 1123 -73.29 -79.57 -17.16
CA SER A 1123 -72.41 -78.40 -17.32
C SER A 1123 -72.36 -77.88 -18.76
N VAL A 1124 -72.04 -76.59 -18.95
CA VAL A 1124 -71.75 -75.95 -20.25
C VAL A 1124 -70.66 -74.87 -20.12
N ASP A 1125 -69.66 -74.94 -21.01
CA ASP A 1125 -68.62 -73.92 -21.15
C ASP A 1125 -68.84 -73.12 -22.43
N ARG A 1126 -68.94 -71.79 -22.33
CA ARG A 1126 -69.28 -70.89 -23.44
C ARG A 1126 -68.50 -69.59 -23.38
N GLN A 1127 -68.17 -69.08 -24.57
CA GLN A 1127 -67.60 -67.74 -24.74
C GLN A 1127 -68.72 -66.75 -25.12
N VAL A 1128 -68.76 -65.61 -24.43
CA VAL A 1128 -69.72 -64.51 -24.64
C VAL A 1128 -68.95 -63.25 -25.02
N LEU A 1129 -69.49 -62.45 -25.93
CA LEU A 1129 -68.79 -61.27 -26.46
C LEU A 1129 -69.66 -60.00 -26.35
N ALA A 1130 -69.16 -58.97 -25.67
CA ALA A 1130 -69.83 -57.67 -25.48
C ALA A 1130 -69.04 -56.53 -26.14
N ARG A 1131 -69.71 -55.44 -26.55
CA ARG A 1131 -69.08 -54.26 -27.16
C ARG A 1131 -69.44 -52.96 -26.44
N CYS A 1132 -68.44 -52.14 -26.10
CA CYS A 1132 -68.60 -50.84 -25.45
C CYS A 1132 -67.90 -49.74 -26.31
N GLN A 1133 -68.48 -48.53 -26.41
CA GLN A 1133 -67.94 -47.39 -27.21
C GLN A 1133 -67.94 -46.08 -26.40
N SER A 1134 -66.81 -45.37 -26.36
CA SER A 1134 -66.72 -44.00 -25.78
C SER A 1134 -67.15 -42.95 -26.81
N VAL A 1135 -67.77 -41.84 -26.38
CA VAL A 1135 -68.18 -40.72 -27.26
C VAL A 1135 -67.68 -39.34 -26.80
N SER A 1136 -66.94 -39.24 -25.68
CA SER A 1136 -66.33 -37.98 -25.20
C SER A 1136 -64.80 -37.99 -25.39
N PRO A 1137 -64.15 -36.85 -25.71
CA PRO A 1137 -62.69 -36.67 -25.73
C PRO A 1137 -61.96 -36.92 -24.40
N HIS A 1138 -62.66 -36.95 -23.26
CA HIS A 1138 -62.03 -36.90 -21.93
C HIS A 1138 -62.30 -38.11 -21.00
N THR A 1139 -62.70 -39.29 -21.50
CA THR A 1139 -62.85 -40.48 -20.62
C THR A 1139 -61.68 -41.46 -20.69
N ASP A 1140 -60.88 -41.52 -19.62
CA ASP A 1140 -59.73 -42.43 -19.48
C ASP A 1140 -60.04 -43.80 -18.85
N ILE A 1141 -61.29 -44.09 -18.43
CA ILE A 1141 -61.68 -45.42 -17.88
C ILE A 1141 -63.12 -45.79 -18.28
N VAL A 1142 -63.34 -46.99 -18.84
CA VAL A 1142 -64.68 -47.58 -19.08
C VAL A 1142 -64.81 -48.90 -18.31
N ARG A 1143 -65.90 -49.08 -17.54
CA ARG A 1143 -66.23 -50.32 -16.81
C ARG A 1143 -67.42 -51.04 -17.46
N CYS A 1144 -67.24 -52.30 -17.86
CA CYS A 1144 -68.32 -53.11 -18.46
C CYS A 1144 -68.60 -54.37 -17.59
N THR A 1145 -69.80 -54.49 -17.03
CA THR A 1145 -70.23 -55.56 -16.10
C THR A 1145 -71.17 -56.58 -16.77
N VAL A 1146 -71.01 -57.89 -16.51
CA VAL A 1146 -71.95 -58.93 -16.99
C VAL A 1146 -72.73 -59.55 -15.83
N GLU A 1147 -74.05 -59.41 -15.89
CA GLU A 1147 -75.01 -59.93 -14.91
C GLU A 1147 -75.67 -61.23 -15.41
N ILE A 1148 -75.47 -62.35 -14.69
CA ILE A 1148 -76.16 -63.61 -15.02
C ILE A 1148 -77.52 -63.62 -14.32
N VAL A 1149 -78.59 -63.68 -15.09
CA VAL A 1149 -79.96 -63.61 -14.57
C VAL A 1149 -80.68 -64.94 -14.78
N GLY A 1150 -81.29 -65.46 -13.70
CA GLY A 1150 -82.07 -66.70 -13.75
C GLY A 1150 -81.27 -68.00 -13.53
N LEU A 1151 -80.14 -67.94 -12.81
CA LEU A 1151 -79.37 -69.14 -12.43
C LEU A 1151 -80.18 -70.00 -11.41
N PRO A 1152 -80.49 -71.28 -11.70
CA PRO A 1152 -81.26 -72.12 -10.78
C PRO A 1152 -80.52 -72.45 -9.48
N SER A 1153 -81.24 -72.67 -8.38
CA SER A 1153 -80.65 -73.12 -7.11
C SER A 1153 -79.94 -74.46 -7.28
N GLY A 1154 -78.66 -74.54 -6.89
CA GLY A 1154 -77.80 -75.72 -7.10
C GLY A 1154 -76.93 -75.65 -8.37
N CYS A 1155 -76.96 -74.52 -9.08
CA CYS A 1155 -76.04 -74.20 -10.17
C CYS A 1155 -74.99 -73.17 -9.74
N THR A 1156 -73.77 -73.28 -10.27
CA THR A 1156 -72.73 -72.27 -10.16
C THR A 1156 -72.32 -71.78 -11.55
N ALA A 1157 -72.06 -70.49 -11.66
CA ALA A 1157 -71.42 -69.89 -12.82
C ALA A 1157 -70.02 -69.44 -12.43
N GLN A 1158 -69.02 -69.92 -13.17
CA GLN A 1158 -67.63 -69.60 -12.96
C GLN A 1158 -67.08 -68.90 -14.20
N ASN A 1159 -66.43 -67.77 -13.99
CA ASN A 1159 -65.55 -67.21 -15.00
C ASN A 1159 -64.29 -68.08 -15.06
N LEU A 1160 -64.02 -68.68 -16.22
CA LEU A 1160 -62.89 -69.57 -16.41
C LEU A 1160 -61.56 -68.82 -16.50
N ASP A 1161 -61.58 -67.55 -16.87
CA ASP A 1161 -60.36 -66.73 -16.99
C ASP A 1161 -59.93 -66.18 -15.62
N THR A 1162 -60.86 -65.81 -14.73
CA THR A 1162 -60.54 -65.27 -13.39
C THR A 1162 -60.74 -66.26 -12.24
N GLY A 1163 -61.41 -67.38 -12.47
CA GLY A 1163 -61.76 -68.37 -11.45
C GLY A 1163 -62.93 -67.98 -10.53
N LEU A 1164 -63.42 -66.74 -10.64
CA LEU A 1164 -64.46 -66.19 -9.79
C LEU A 1164 -65.79 -66.93 -10.03
N THR A 1165 -66.42 -67.40 -8.95
CA THR A 1165 -67.61 -68.27 -9.02
C THR A 1165 -68.76 -67.66 -8.23
N VAL A 1166 -69.95 -67.63 -8.83
CA VAL A 1166 -71.21 -67.19 -8.20
C VAL A 1166 -72.21 -68.35 -8.17
N SER A 1167 -72.99 -68.45 -7.09
CA SER A 1167 -73.90 -69.58 -6.80
C SER A 1167 -75.39 -69.17 -6.70
N ALA A 1168 -75.71 -67.90 -6.92
CA ALA A 1168 -77.06 -67.34 -6.95
C ALA A 1168 -77.11 -66.19 -7.99
N PRO A 1169 -78.29 -65.69 -8.40
CA PRO A 1169 -78.37 -64.48 -9.24
C PRO A 1169 -77.60 -63.35 -8.56
N GLY A 1170 -76.56 -62.87 -9.24
CA GLY A 1170 -75.57 -61.95 -8.71
C GLY A 1170 -74.43 -61.88 -9.72
N GLY A 1171 -74.19 -60.67 -10.23
CA GLY A 1171 -73.31 -60.47 -11.37
C GLY A 1171 -71.88 -60.96 -11.16
N LEU A 1172 -71.23 -61.32 -12.27
CA LEU A 1172 -69.79 -61.54 -12.32
C LEU A 1172 -69.16 -60.24 -12.80
N VAL A 1173 -68.56 -59.49 -11.86
CA VAL A 1173 -67.85 -58.25 -12.19
C VAL A 1173 -66.46 -58.58 -12.73
N MET A 1174 -66.10 -57.96 -13.85
CA MET A 1174 -64.70 -57.86 -14.28
C MET A 1174 -64.35 -56.39 -14.44
N ASP A 1175 -63.29 -55.97 -13.77
CA ASP A 1175 -62.66 -54.68 -14.01
C ASP A 1175 -61.61 -54.87 -15.11
N ASN A 1176 -61.76 -54.12 -16.19
CA ASN A 1176 -60.66 -53.88 -17.11
C ASN A 1176 -60.54 -52.38 -17.32
N THR A 1177 -59.77 -51.75 -16.44
CA THR A 1177 -59.39 -50.34 -16.51
C THR A 1177 -58.34 -50.18 -17.61
N ALA A 1178 -58.75 -49.58 -18.73
CA ALA A 1178 -57.84 -49.15 -19.78
C ALA A 1178 -58.33 -47.80 -20.32
N THR A 1179 -57.41 -47.01 -20.85
CA THR A 1179 -57.65 -45.70 -21.44
C THR A 1179 -58.27 -45.84 -22.83
N TYR A 1180 -59.38 -45.15 -23.12
CA TYR A 1180 -60.13 -45.30 -24.38
C TYR A 1180 -60.23 -43.98 -25.13
N ALA A 1181 -59.78 -43.95 -26.39
CA ALA A 1181 -59.99 -42.80 -27.27
C ALA A 1181 -61.45 -42.71 -27.76
N PRO A 1182 -61.94 -41.51 -28.11
CA PRO A 1182 -63.33 -41.26 -28.49
C PRO A 1182 -63.70 -42.01 -29.76
N GLY A 1183 -64.92 -42.56 -29.81
CA GLY A 1183 -65.44 -43.30 -30.95
C GLY A 1183 -64.95 -44.75 -31.10
N GLN A 1184 -64.09 -45.27 -30.22
CA GLN A 1184 -63.61 -46.65 -30.30
C GLN A 1184 -64.59 -47.68 -29.74
N GLU A 1185 -64.95 -48.70 -30.54
CA GLU A 1185 -65.74 -49.86 -30.11
C GLU A 1185 -64.81 -51.03 -29.72
N ARG A 1186 -64.86 -51.50 -28.47
CA ARG A 1186 -64.03 -52.62 -27.98
C ARG A 1186 -64.85 -53.83 -27.60
N LYS A 1187 -64.35 -55.01 -28.01
CA LYS A 1187 -64.96 -56.33 -27.74
C LYS A 1187 -64.37 -56.95 -26.48
N PHE A 1188 -65.22 -57.39 -25.57
CA PHE A 1188 -64.83 -58.13 -24.36
C PHE A 1188 -65.26 -59.59 -24.48
N ASP A 1189 -64.30 -60.50 -24.30
CA ASP A 1189 -64.50 -61.95 -24.33
C ASP A 1189 -64.65 -62.52 -22.91
N PHE A 1190 -65.75 -63.22 -22.66
CA PHE A 1190 -66.05 -63.83 -21.36
C PHE A 1190 -66.12 -65.34 -21.52
N LYS A 1191 -65.21 -66.12 -20.90
CA LYS A 1191 -65.35 -67.58 -20.83
C LYS A 1191 -66.07 -67.98 -19.56
N LEU A 1192 -67.26 -68.53 -19.72
CA LEU A 1192 -68.14 -68.93 -18.62
C LEU A 1192 -68.32 -70.45 -18.61
N ARG A 1193 -68.14 -71.05 -17.43
CA ARG A 1193 -68.59 -72.41 -17.11
C ARG A 1193 -69.82 -72.33 -16.22
N ILE A 1194 -70.92 -72.94 -16.64
CA ILE A 1194 -72.11 -73.10 -15.80
C ILE A 1194 -72.25 -74.58 -15.48
N ALA A 1195 -72.26 -74.93 -14.20
CA ALA A 1195 -72.40 -76.32 -13.73
C ALA A 1195 -73.51 -76.44 -12.68
N CYS A 1196 -74.40 -77.41 -12.86
CA CYS A 1196 -75.52 -77.67 -11.95
C CYS A 1196 -75.47 -79.08 -11.38
N SER A 1197 -75.67 -79.23 -10.07
CA SER A 1197 -75.78 -80.55 -9.42
C SER A 1197 -76.89 -80.55 -8.36
N PRO A 1198 -77.97 -81.35 -8.52
CA PRO A 1198 -78.29 -82.22 -9.65
C PRO A 1198 -78.78 -81.44 -10.90
N ARG A 1199 -78.69 -82.06 -12.09
CA ARG A 1199 -79.06 -81.42 -13.38
C ARG A 1199 -80.56 -81.05 -13.42
N PRO A 1200 -80.93 -79.78 -13.70
CA PRO A 1200 -82.32 -79.35 -13.80
C PRO A 1200 -82.97 -79.77 -15.14
N PRO A 1201 -84.27 -80.10 -15.16
CA PRO A 1201 -85.00 -80.46 -16.38
C PRO A 1201 -85.40 -79.19 -17.15
N GLN A 1202 -84.59 -78.80 -18.14
CA GLN A 1202 -84.86 -77.75 -19.13
C GLN A 1202 -85.09 -76.32 -18.61
N THR A 1203 -84.04 -75.69 -18.07
CA THR A 1203 -83.98 -74.24 -17.85
C THR A 1203 -83.14 -73.55 -18.93
N ALA A 1204 -83.72 -72.56 -19.61
CA ALA A 1204 -83.00 -71.57 -20.40
C ALA A 1204 -82.35 -70.55 -19.45
N ILE A 1205 -81.05 -70.30 -19.61
CA ILE A 1205 -80.32 -69.31 -18.82
C ILE A 1205 -80.10 -68.07 -19.69
N ALA A 1206 -80.53 -66.90 -19.22
CA ALA A 1206 -80.34 -65.63 -19.88
C ALA A 1206 -79.13 -64.88 -19.30
N LEU A 1207 -78.44 -64.14 -20.16
CA LEU A 1207 -77.30 -63.30 -19.78
C LEU A 1207 -77.64 -61.85 -20.10
N ILE A 1208 -77.48 -60.95 -19.12
CA ILE A 1208 -77.69 -59.51 -19.27
C ILE A 1208 -76.34 -58.84 -18.99
N ALA A 1209 -75.93 -57.84 -19.76
CA ALA A 1209 -74.78 -57.02 -19.36
C ALA A 1209 -75.21 -55.57 -19.17
N ARG A 1210 -74.49 -54.87 -18.30
CA ARG A 1210 -74.65 -53.46 -17.98
C ARG A 1210 -73.27 -52.81 -18.01
N ALA A 1211 -73.15 -51.60 -18.53
CA ALA A 1211 -71.94 -50.79 -18.36
C ALA A 1211 -72.26 -49.73 -17.31
N ASP A 1212 -71.32 -49.48 -16.40
CA ASP A 1212 -71.42 -48.48 -15.33
C ASP A 1212 -70.30 -47.45 -15.51
#